data_AF-A0A6J8EXH4-F1
#
_entry.id   AF-A0A6J8EXH4-F1
#
_cell.length_a   1.000
_cell.length_b   1.000
_cell.length_c   1.000
_cell.angle_alpha   90.00
_cell.angle_beta   90.00
_cell.angle_gamma   90.00
#
_symmetry.space_group_name_H-M   'P 1'
#
loop_
_entity.id
_entity.type
_entity.pdbx_description
1 polymer ?
#
loop_
_entity_poly.entity_id
_entity_poly.type
_entity_poly.pdbx_seq_one_letter_code
_entity_poly.pdbx_strand_id
1 'polypeptide(L)'
;MANFFYEYLIQKAKTVIGGCTAEENLDYQVEQVIKELRKEAEEKLTIGKENYEEFIKESDLKDVMIQWSRSRKIQLELNKDSHLTETEKEISDLKNEQKEAIIQSKEKIKYESEINEQARQVAIELQGKQANDETIIKKFEDIWRNFFQPFSSSVKELEYENFVKEKIEQSVWQIKKPLIGLIKKPKEGHNYESMTCLVGSMNADEFKIGEHIDVTTLVDFLADDRKYQESAVDVTNTIFQRIDNELCRITSEDRRFNVKCVSDIIKIIDEIIDDNNAKKYKQLNFNLMNPYNALVTTHVVRYITIFLTRNEKDYIKRHSLKCRLENYKETALELFRGVVDKETEDMIAANFFQNVLVEKVTQRVLDLKPLDVHSCMLDKYSAKKCCVMKEVMKDLAKQKDFNNCFQYIMDPISFVEKWLTENMLTTIFNKKQSGVSEYEQFANNYIRKIFEETKNKTQMTTQQCKDFSKLSIKEWIKRFCTNLSSSNILPVSEDLFVHVMKREKTDIFNFEATVMNKFNQIENVIRDKFRETTSQNVKWRKNPISGVMRDLWGCKAKCPFCFEPCTNTNPNHYDEKIRHQCLQHRVQGLSGRHWVTSQKLILKFCNTGIQENDFTFLVKENRMKFQNYQDLFPEWYIEPTMDTSKYWIWLLCHFKQEFETRHGKKFVDIPENWKQITEDEALESLEETDDFSSGCFPSFTGNHMKGEYISNAELFGRTQQIWI
;
A
#
# COMPACT_ATOMS: atom_id res chain seq x y z
N MET A 1 1.35 13.35 14.13
CA MET A 1 1.56 12.54 15.36
C MET A 1 0.46 11.53 15.62
N ALA A 2 -0.85 11.87 15.51
CA ALA A 2 -1.94 10.91 15.77
C ALA A 2 -1.88 9.63 14.90
N ASN A 3 -1.68 9.73 13.58
CA ASN A 3 -1.64 8.53 12.71
C ASN A 3 -0.51 7.54 13.07
N PHE A 4 0.69 8.03 13.40
CA PHE A 4 1.81 7.17 13.81
C PHE A 4 1.52 6.37 15.07
N PHE A 5 0.72 6.95 15.98
CA PHE A 5 0.34 6.33 17.24
C PHE A 5 -0.65 5.17 17.05
N TYR A 6 -1.74 5.39 16.30
CA TYR A 6 -2.70 4.32 16.02
C TYR A 6 -2.04 3.18 15.20
N GLU A 7 -1.15 3.52 14.26
CA GLU A 7 -0.37 2.52 13.53
C GLU A 7 0.53 1.69 14.45
N TYR A 8 1.21 2.31 15.42
CA TYR A 8 2.02 1.59 16.41
C TYR A 8 1.18 0.59 17.20
N LEU A 9 0.00 1.01 17.67
CA LEU A 9 -0.91 0.12 18.41
C LEU A 9 -1.44 -1.01 17.54
N ILE A 10 -1.74 -0.76 16.26
CA ILE A 10 -2.11 -1.81 15.31
C ILE A 10 -0.96 -2.80 15.14
N GLN A 11 0.29 -2.35 15.06
CA GLN A 11 1.45 -3.26 14.94
C GLN A 11 1.66 -4.10 16.21
N LYS A 12 1.46 -3.48 17.38
CA LYS A 12 1.46 -4.19 18.66
C LYS A 12 0.33 -5.23 18.69
N ALA A 13 -0.88 -4.84 18.30
CA ALA A 13 -2.03 -5.73 18.19
C ALA A 13 -1.74 -6.92 17.28
N LYS A 14 -1.17 -6.69 16.08
CA LYS A 14 -0.75 -7.75 15.15
C LYS A 14 0.20 -8.75 15.80
N THR A 15 1.16 -8.25 16.57
CA THR A 15 2.13 -9.11 17.27
C THR A 15 1.45 -9.95 18.35
N VAL A 16 0.63 -9.33 19.19
CA VAL A 16 -0.04 -10.00 20.32
C VAL A 16 -1.09 -10.99 19.83
N ILE A 17 -1.97 -10.55 18.93
CA ILE A 17 -3.06 -11.35 18.36
C ILE A 17 -2.48 -12.49 17.52
N GLY A 18 -1.52 -12.20 16.64
CA GLY A 18 -0.87 -13.21 15.79
C GLY A 18 -0.13 -14.30 16.57
N GLY A 19 0.31 -14.00 17.80
CA GLY A 19 0.93 -14.96 18.71
C GLY A 19 -0.04 -15.92 19.41
N CYS A 20 -1.36 -15.71 19.31
CA CYS A 20 -2.34 -16.56 19.98
C CYS A 20 -2.53 -17.88 19.24
N THR A 21 -2.34 -19.03 19.92
CA THR A 21 -2.59 -20.36 19.32
C THR A 21 -3.86 -21.04 19.84
N ALA A 22 -4.48 -20.47 20.87
CA ALA A 22 -5.73 -20.94 21.46
C ALA A 22 -6.80 -19.84 21.41
N GLU A 23 -8.05 -20.23 21.14
CA GLU A 23 -9.19 -19.32 21.00
C GLU A 23 -9.49 -18.60 22.33
N GLU A 24 -9.35 -19.30 23.46
CA GLU A 24 -9.56 -18.75 24.81
C GLU A 24 -8.58 -17.61 25.14
N ASN A 25 -7.32 -17.72 24.68
CA ASN A 25 -6.32 -16.67 24.88
C ASN A 25 -6.54 -15.50 23.90
N LEU A 26 -7.02 -15.79 22.68
CA LEU A 26 -7.26 -14.79 21.65
C LEU A 26 -8.27 -13.72 22.11
N ASP A 27 -9.39 -14.14 22.67
CA ASP A 27 -10.42 -13.21 23.17
C ASP A 27 -9.88 -12.29 24.26
N TYR A 28 -9.16 -12.86 25.23
CA TYR A 28 -8.56 -12.11 26.33
C TYR A 28 -7.52 -11.08 25.84
N GLN A 29 -6.62 -11.49 24.95
CA GLN A 29 -5.57 -10.61 24.42
C GLN A 29 -6.15 -9.45 23.61
N VAL A 30 -7.17 -9.71 22.78
CA VAL A 30 -7.86 -8.65 22.02
C VAL A 30 -8.51 -7.64 22.97
N GLU A 31 -9.13 -8.11 24.06
CA GLU A 31 -9.73 -7.22 25.05
C GLU A 31 -8.67 -6.34 25.74
N GLN A 32 -7.49 -6.89 26.07
CA GLN A 32 -6.40 -6.10 26.64
C GLN A 32 -5.87 -5.03 25.68
N VAL A 33 -5.68 -5.39 24.40
CA VAL A 33 -5.23 -4.45 23.37
C VAL A 33 -6.23 -3.31 23.16
N ILE A 34 -7.54 -3.63 23.09
CA ILE A 34 -8.58 -2.60 22.94
C ILE A 34 -8.64 -1.69 24.17
N LYS A 35 -8.47 -2.25 25.38
CA LYS A 35 -8.44 -1.46 26.62
C LYS A 35 -7.27 -0.49 26.65
N GLU A 36 -6.08 -0.93 26.23
CA GLU A 36 -4.90 -0.09 26.11
C GLU A 36 -5.10 1.02 25.06
N LEU A 37 -5.60 0.67 23.87
CA LEU A 37 -5.93 1.62 22.81
C LEU A 37 -6.88 2.73 23.30
N ARG A 38 -7.95 2.35 24.00
CA ARG A 38 -8.91 3.32 24.56
C ARG A 38 -8.26 4.23 25.58
N LYS A 39 -7.46 3.67 26.48
CA LYS A 39 -6.77 4.45 27.53
C LYS A 39 -5.83 5.48 26.92
N GLU A 40 -4.95 5.05 26.02
CA GLU A 40 -3.95 5.94 25.43
C GLU A 40 -4.60 6.98 24.48
N ALA A 41 -5.66 6.62 23.76
CA ALA A 41 -6.41 7.58 22.94
C ALA A 41 -7.00 8.72 23.79
N GLU A 42 -7.47 8.41 25.00
CA GLU A 42 -8.00 9.39 25.94
C GLU A 42 -6.89 10.29 26.53
N GLU A 43 -5.74 9.71 26.85
CA GLU A 43 -4.55 10.48 27.28
C GLU A 43 -4.10 11.45 26.18
N LYS A 44 -4.07 11.02 24.92
CA LYS A 44 -3.72 11.88 23.77
C LYS A 44 -4.74 12.97 23.51
N LEU A 45 -6.03 12.70 23.70
CA LEU A 45 -7.07 13.72 23.62
C LEU A 45 -6.86 14.79 24.70
N THR A 46 -6.52 14.36 25.93
CA THR A 46 -6.26 15.25 27.05
C THR A 46 -5.08 16.18 26.75
N ILE A 47 -3.93 15.62 26.35
CA ILE A 47 -2.75 16.40 25.95
C ILE A 47 -3.06 17.32 24.76
N GLY A 48 -3.82 16.83 23.77
CA GLY A 48 -4.21 17.64 22.61
C GLY A 48 -5.08 18.84 22.97
N LYS A 49 -5.99 18.69 23.94
CA LYS A 49 -6.79 19.78 24.49
C LYS A 49 -5.93 20.78 25.27
N GLU A 50 -5.01 20.30 26.10
CA GLU A 50 -4.08 21.14 26.89
C GLU A 50 -3.16 21.96 25.98
N ASN A 51 -2.50 21.33 25.01
CA ASN A 51 -1.63 22.02 24.04
C ASN A 51 -2.41 23.08 23.24
N TYR A 52 -3.66 22.79 22.90
CA TYR A 52 -4.50 23.75 22.19
C TYR A 52 -4.91 24.95 23.08
N GLU A 53 -5.15 24.72 24.37
CA GLU A 53 -5.38 25.80 25.33
C GLU A 53 -4.13 26.67 25.54
N GLU A 54 -2.95 26.05 25.61
CA GLU A 54 -1.67 26.76 25.68
C GLU A 54 -1.42 27.60 24.43
N PHE A 55 -1.64 27.03 23.24
CA PHE A 55 -1.55 27.75 21.96
C PHE A 55 -2.47 28.98 21.90
N ILE A 56 -3.70 28.88 22.42
CA ILE A 56 -4.60 30.04 22.50
C ILE A 56 -4.04 31.12 23.45
N LYS A 57 -3.45 30.73 24.59
CA LYS A 57 -2.90 31.68 25.56
C LYS A 57 -1.70 32.45 24.99
N GLU A 58 -0.89 31.80 24.17
CA GLU A 58 0.30 32.38 23.55
C GLU A 58 0.01 33.19 22.27
N SER A 59 -1.22 33.13 21.75
CA SER A 59 -1.59 33.81 20.51
C SER A 59 -1.94 35.29 20.70
N ASP A 60 -1.45 36.14 19.80
CA ASP A 60 -1.83 37.56 19.69
C ASP A 60 -3.33 37.75 19.33
N LEU A 61 -4.02 36.69 18.90
CA LEU A 61 -5.45 36.67 18.53
C LEU A 61 -6.34 35.93 19.54
N LYS A 62 -5.88 35.74 20.78
CA LYS A 62 -6.58 34.94 21.81
C LYS A 62 -8.08 35.27 21.96
N ASP A 63 -8.44 36.55 21.91
CA ASP A 63 -9.82 37.02 22.14
C ASP A 63 -10.77 36.58 21.00
N VAL A 64 -10.24 36.44 19.79
CA VAL A 64 -10.95 35.91 18.61
C VAL A 64 -10.92 34.38 18.60
N MET A 65 -9.85 33.75 19.06
CA MET A 65 -9.71 32.28 19.04
C MET A 65 -10.51 31.57 20.13
N ILE A 66 -10.74 32.22 21.28
CA ILE A 66 -11.56 31.69 22.38
C ILE A 66 -12.97 31.29 21.90
N GLN A 67 -13.56 32.03 20.96
CA GLN A 67 -14.91 31.73 20.44
C GLN A 67 -14.97 30.39 19.70
N TRP A 68 -13.87 29.95 19.08
CA TRP A 68 -13.76 28.67 18.36
C TRP A 68 -13.27 27.53 19.24
N SER A 69 -12.83 27.82 20.46
CA SER A 69 -12.19 26.85 21.35
C SER A 69 -13.09 25.64 21.63
N ARG A 70 -14.38 25.90 21.92
CA ARG A 70 -15.35 24.84 22.16
C ARG A 70 -15.56 23.95 20.93
N SER A 71 -15.71 24.55 19.76
CA SER A 71 -15.90 23.82 18.50
C SER A 71 -14.68 22.94 18.18
N ARG A 72 -13.47 23.47 18.37
CA ARG A 72 -12.24 22.72 18.10
C ARG A 72 -12.03 21.56 19.08
N LYS A 73 -12.36 21.73 20.37
CA LYS A 73 -12.34 20.63 21.35
C LYS A 73 -13.31 19.52 20.98
N ILE A 74 -14.53 19.87 20.54
CA ILE A 74 -15.50 18.90 20.02
C ILE A 74 -14.94 18.19 18.78
N GLN A 75 -14.27 18.92 17.88
CA GLN A 75 -13.67 18.31 16.70
C GLN A 75 -12.52 17.34 17.05
N LEU A 76 -11.74 17.64 18.09
CA LEU A 76 -10.72 16.70 18.60
C LEU A 76 -11.36 15.43 19.15
N GLU A 77 -12.49 15.54 19.88
CA GLU A 77 -13.27 14.39 20.35
C GLU A 77 -13.81 13.55 19.18
N LEU A 78 -14.46 14.19 18.21
CA LEU A 78 -14.99 13.51 17.01
C LEU A 78 -13.88 12.80 16.22
N ASN A 79 -12.72 13.44 16.07
CA ASN A 79 -11.57 12.83 15.41
C ASN A 79 -11.05 11.61 16.19
N LYS A 80 -10.92 11.73 17.53
CA LYS A 80 -10.53 10.60 18.39
C LYS A 80 -11.51 9.44 18.23
N ASP A 81 -12.81 9.69 18.34
CA ASP A 81 -13.84 8.65 18.27
C ASP A 81 -13.89 7.99 16.89
N SER A 82 -13.71 8.77 15.82
CA SER A 82 -13.60 8.27 14.45
C SER A 82 -12.40 7.33 14.28
N HIS A 83 -11.20 7.77 14.68
CA HIS A 83 -9.98 6.96 14.59
C HIS A 83 -10.04 5.72 15.49
N LEU A 84 -10.60 5.83 16.69
CA LEU A 84 -10.78 4.72 17.61
C LEU A 84 -11.70 3.66 17.02
N THR A 85 -12.84 4.08 16.45
CA THR A 85 -13.78 3.18 15.78
C THR A 85 -13.12 2.43 14.61
N GLU A 86 -12.34 3.13 13.79
CA GLU A 86 -11.62 2.51 12.67
C GLU A 86 -10.56 1.51 13.15
N THR A 87 -9.80 1.88 14.19
CA THR A 87 -8.74 1.03 14.75
C THR A 87 -9.30 -0.21 15.44
N GLU A 88 -10.38 -0.08 16.22
CA GLU A 88 -11.07 -1.22 16.85
C GLU A 88 -11.63 -2.19 15.82
N LYS A 89 -12.14 -1.67 14.70
CA LYS A 89 -12.58 -2.50 13.58
C LYS A 89 -11.41 -3.27 12.97
N GLU A 90 -10.25 -2.64 12.76
CA GLU A 90 -9.06 -3.33 12.26
C GLU A 90 -8.58 -4.42 13.23
N ILE A 91 -8.61 -4.16 14.54
CA ILE A 91 -8.29 -5.16 15.57
C ILE A 91 -9.28 -6.33 15.54
N SER A 92 -10.56 -6.06 15.33
CA SER A 92 -11.60 -7.10 15.19
C SER A 92 -11.39 -7.95 13.93
N ASP A 93 -10.99 -7.34 12.82
CA ASP A 93 -10.63 -8.05 11.60
C ASP A 93 -9.42 -8.98 11.84
N LEU A 94 -8.37 -8.49 12.51
CA LEU A 94 -7.21 -9.30 12.92
C LEU A 94 -7.58 -10.48 13.82
N LYS A 95 -8.51 -10.26 14.77
CA LYS A 95 -9.05 -11.33 15.61
C LYS A 95 -9.72 -12.42 14.78
N ASN A 96 -10.57 -12.05 13.84
CA ASN A 96 -11.28 -13.01 13.00
C ASN A 96 -10.32 -13.78 12.10
N GLU A 97 -9.33 -13.11 11.51
CA GLU A 97 -8.26 -13.75 10.74
C GLU A 97 -7.48 -14.77 11.59
N GLN A 98 -7.09 -14.40 12.80
CA GLN A 98 -6.37 -15.30 13.69
C GLN A 98 -7.23 -16.49 14.14
N LYS A 99 -8.51 -16.25 14.45
CA LYS A 99 -9.44 -17.31 14.85
C LYS A 99 -9.57 -18.37 13.75
N GLU A 100 -9.70 -17.94 12.50
CA GLU A 100 -9.70 -18.88 11.38
C GLU A 100 -8.37 -19.60 11.19
N ALA A 101 -7.25 -18.90 11.35
CA ALA A 101 -5.93 -19.53 11.29
C ALA A 101 -5.78 -20.64 12.34
N ILE A 102 -6.28 -20.42 13.56
CA ILE A 102 -6.32 -21.42 14.65
C ILE A 102 -7.21 -22.62 14.24
N ILE A 103 -8.43 -22.37 13.76
CA ILE A 103 -9.35 -23.44 13.33
C ILE A 103 -8.71 -24.29 12.23
N GLN A 104 -8.19 -23.66 11.18
CA GLN A 104 -7.53 -24.37 10.08
C GLN A 104 -6.28 -25.13 10.55
N SER A 105 -5.54 -24.61 11.53
CA SER A 105 -4.40 -25.31 12.11
C SER A 105 -4.83 -26.58 12.85
N LYS A 106 -5.94 -26.53 13.61
CA LYS A 106 -6.50 -27.70 14.30
C LYS A 106 -6.99 -28.75 13.29
N GLU A 107 -7.71 -28.32 12.25
CA GLU A 107 -8.15 -29.22 11.17
C GLU A 107 -6.96 -29.86 10.45
N LYS A 108 -5.92 -29.08 10.13
CA LYS A 108 -4.69 -29.58 9.53
C LYS A 108 -4.07 -30.70 10.38
N ILE A 109 -3.83 -30.46 11.67
CA ILE A 109 -3.25 -31.45 12.60
C ILE A 109 -4.11 -32.73 12.67
N LYS A 110 -5.44 -32.58 12.64
CA LYS A 110 -6.37 -33.72 12.60
C LYS A 110 -6.16 -34.55 11.33
N TYR A 111 -6.20 -33.93 10.15
CA TYR A 111 -6.05 -34.64 8.88
C TYR A 111 -4.64 -35.21 8.70
N GLU A 112 -3.59 -34.50 9.14
CA GLU A 112 -2.22 -35.04 9.18
C GLU A 112 -2.17 -36.30 10.06
N SER A 113 -2.87 -36.32 11.20
CA SER A 113 -2.95 -37.52 12.04
C SER A 113 -3.64 -38.67 11.31
N GLU A 114 -4.74 -38.40 10.60
CA GLU A 114 -5.48 -39.42 9.85
C GLU A 114 -4.67 -39.99 8.68
N ILE A 115 -4.01 -39.13 7.88
CA ILE A 115 -3.13 -39.55 6.78
C ILE A 115 -2.00 -40.44 7.32
N ASN A 116 -1.33 -40.00 8.38
CA ASN A 116 -0.21 -40.74 8.95
C ASN A 116 -0.64 -42.09 9.52
N GLU A 117 -1.82 -42.20 10.12
CA GLU A 117 -2.31 -43.46 10.65
C GLU A 117 -2.66 -44.44 9.52
N GLN A 118 -3.34 -43.97 8.46
CA GLN A 118 -3.60 -44.80 7.26
C GLN A 118 -2.30 -45.26 6.60
N ALA A 119 -1.35 -44.33 6.41
CA ALA A 119 -0.04 -44.62 5.87
C ALA A 119 0.71 -45.66 6.73
N ARG A 120 0.69 -45.50 8.05
CA ARG A 120 1.34 -46.41 9.00
C ARG A 120 0.79 -47.84 8.92
N GLN A 121 -0.53 -48.01 8.82
CA GLN A 121 -1.15 -49.33 8.71
C GLN A 121 -0.64 -50.08 7.47
N VAL A 122 -0.57 -49.40 6.33
CA VAL A 122 -0.02 -49.96 5.09
C VAL A 122 1.49 -50.19 5.18
N ALA A 123 2.24 -49.29 5.84
CA ALA A 123 3.68 -49.43 6.00
C ALA A 123 4.06 -50.69 6.79
N ILE A 124 3.30 -51.02 7.85
CA ILE A 124 3.51 -52.24 8.66
C ILE A 124 3.37 -53.50 7.80
N GLU A 125 2.44 -53.52 6.84
CA GLU A 125 2.29 -54.66 5.92
C GLU A 125 3.45 -54.82 4.94
N LEU A 126 4.18 -53.74 4.68
CA LEU A 126 5.35 -53.71 3.79
C LEU A 126 6.66 -54.01 4.53
N GLN A 127 6.70 -53.88 5.86
CA GLN A 127 7.90 -54.18 6.65
C GLN A 127 8.40 -55.60 6.41
N GLY A 128 9.70 -55.73 6.15
CA GLY A 128 10.37 -57.03 5.96
C GLY A 128 10.07 -57.72 4.64
N LYS A 129 9.20 -57.16 3.80
CA LYS A 129 9.08 -57.52 2.39
C LYS A 129 10.10 -56.66 1.65
N GLN A 130 10.98 -57.26 0.83
CA GLN A 130 11.96 -56.53 0.01
C GLN A 130 11.25 -55.72 -1.10
N ALA A 131 10.41 -54.75 -0.72
CA ALA A 131 9.75 -53.84 -1.63
C ALA A 131 10.77 -52.82 -2.15
N ASN A 132 10.81 -52.62 -3.47
CA ASN A 132 11.61 -51.57 -4.07
C ASN A 132 10.97 -50.18 -3.86
N ASP A 133 11.76 -49.12 -3.98
CA ASP A 133 11.31 -47.72 -3.79
C ASP A 133 10.08 -47.36 -4.62
N GLU A 134 10.00 -47.83 -5.87
CA GLU A 134 8.86 -47.59 -6.75
C GLU A 134 7.56 -48.16 -6.18
N THR A 135 7.61 -49.34 -5.57
CA THR A 135 6.43 -49.97 -4.95
C THR A 135 5.98 -49.20 -3.71
N ILE A 136 6.93 -48.72 -2.89
CA ILE A 136 6.66 -47.92 -1.70
C ILE A 136 5.97 -46.61 -2.11
N ILE A 137 6.55 -45.89 -3.07
CA ILE A 137 5.97 -44.63 -3.59
C ILE A 137 4.56 -44.88 -4.14
N LYS A 138 4.38 -45.91 -4.97
CA LYS A 138 3.06 -46.20 -5.57
C LYS A 138 1.98 -46.49 -4.52
N LYS A 139 2.32 -47.26 -3.48
CA LYS A 139 1.40 -47.55 -2.37
C LYS A 139 1.01 -46.29 -1.62
N PHE A 140 1.97 -45.41 -1.35
CA PHE A 140 1.69 -44.13 -0.72
C PHE A 140 0.81 -43.23 -1.60
N GLU A 141 1.10 -43.14 -2.90
CA GLU A 141 0.30 -42.37 -3.86
C GLU A 141 -1.16 -42.83 -3.93
N ASP A 142 -1.41 -44.14 -3.80
CA ASP A 142 -2.78 -44.68 -3.73
C ASP A 142 -3.51 -44.24 -2.45
N ILE A 143 -2.84 -44.24 -1.30
CA ILE A 143 -3.39 -43.71 -0.03
C ILE A 143 -3.70 -42.23 -0.18
N TRP A 144 -2.75 -41.47 -0.72
CA TRP A 144 -2.88 -40.04 -0.93
C TRP A 144 -4.06 -39.70 -1.84
N ARG A 145 -4.17 -40.36 -3.00
CA ARG A 145 -5.25 -40.12 -3.96
C ARG A 145 -6.63 -40.41 -3.36
N ASN A 146 -6.76 -41.51 -2.62
CA ASN A 146 -8.02 -41.89 -1.99
C ASN A 146 -8.41 -40.91 -0.87
N PHE A 147 -7.44 -40.46 -0.07
CA PHE A 147 -7.68 -39.49 1.00
C PHE A 147 -8.16 -38.13 0.45
N PHE A 148 -7.60 -37.67 -0.67
CA PHE A 148 -7.92 -36.36 -1.23
C PHE A 148 -9.14 -36.32 -2.14
N GLN A 149 -9.70 -37.46 -2.54
CA GLN A 149 -10.87 -37.53 -3.42
C GLN A 149 -12.06 -36.66 -2.94
N PRO A 150 -12.41 -36.61 -1.64
CA PRO A 150 -13.52 -35.79 -1.13
C PRO A 150 -13.27 -34.27 -1.15
N PHE A 151 -12.01 -33.83 -1.28
CA PHE A 151 -11.63 -32.40 -1.23
C PHE A 151 -11.82 -31.65 -2.57
N SER A 152 -12.46 -32.25 -3.57
CA SER A 152 -12.57 -31.75 -4.95
C SER A 152 -13.86 -30.95 -5.26
N SER A 153 -14.58 -30.43 -4.27
CA SER A 153 -15.92 -29.87 -4.49
C SER A 153 -15.96 -28.46 -5.11
N SER A 154 -16.63 -28.34 -6.27
CA SER A 154 -16.96 -27.07 -6.94
C SER A 154 -17.98 -26.21 -6.18
N VAL A 155 -18.70 -26.80 -5.21
CA VAL A 155 -19.74 -26.12 -4.40
C VAL A 155 -19.15 -24.98 -3.55
N LYS A 156 -17.96 -25.17 -2.96
CA LYS A 156 -17.32 -24.13 -2.15
C LYS A 156 -16.89 -22.91 -2.98
N GLU A 157 -16.47 -23.12 -4.23
CA GLU A 157 -16.06 -22.03 -5.12
C GLU A 157 -17.21 -21.07 -5.46
N LEU A 158 -18.43 -21.60 -5.60
CA LEU A 158 -19.65 -20.83 -5.83
C LEU A 158 -20.08 -20.02 -4.60
N GLU A 159 -19.91 -20.58 -3.39
CA GLU A 159 -20.23 -19.88 -2.13
C GLU A 159 -19.34 -18.64 -1.94
N TYR A 160 -18.03 -18.74 -2.18
CA TYR A 160 -17.11 -17.60 -2.07
C TYR A 160 -17.40 -16.51 -3.09
N GLU A 161 -17.74 -16.90 -4.33
CA GLU A 161 -18.10 -15.96 -5.37
C GLU A 161 -19.37 -15.17 -5.01
N ASN A 162 -20.39 -15.86 -4.50
CA ASN A 162 -21.62 -15.22 -4.04
C ASN A 162 -21.36 -14.29 -2.84
N PHE A 163 -20.52 -14.72 -1.89
CA PHE A 163 -20.15 -13.89 -0.73
C PHE A 163 -19.47 -12.58 -1.15
N VAL A 164 -18.47 -12.63 -2.04
CA VAL A 164 -17.76 -11.43 -2.50
C VAL A 164 -18.73 -10.49 -3.23
N LYS A 165 -19.56 -11.02 -4.13
CA LYS A 165 -20.57 -10.24 -4.87
C LYS A 165 -21.55 -9.55 -3.92
N GLU A 166 -22.12 -10.28 -2.98
CA GLU A 166 -23.08 -9.74 -2.01
C GLU A 166 -22.46 -8.61 -1.17
N LYS A 167 -21.21 -8.78 -0.71
CA LYS A 167 -20.50 -7.77 0.07
C LYS A 167 -20.17 -6.52 -0.73
N ILE A 168 -19.80 -6.66 -2.00
CA ILE A 168 -19.60 -5.53 -2.91
C ILE A 168 -20.91 -4.78 -3.10
N GLU A 169 -22.00 -5.48 -3.43
CA GLU A 169 -23.33 -4.88 -3.62
C GLU A 169 -23.80 -4.12 -2.37
N GLN A 170 -23.66 -4.72 -1.18
CA GLN A 170 -24.00 -4.08 0.09
C GLN A 170 -23.18 -2.81 0.33
N SER A 171 -21.86 -2.86 0.10
CA SER A 171 -20.97 -1.71 0.29
C SER A 171 -21.30 -0.57 -0.68
N VAL A 172 -21.48 -0.87 -1.97
CA VAL A 172 -21.88 0.10 -2.99
C VAL A 172 -23.22 0.72 -2.63
N TRP A 173 -24.20 -0.08 -2.22
CA TRP A 173 -25.53 0.40 -1.82
C TRP A 173 -25.46 1.39 -0.65
N GLN A 174 -24.60 1.10 0.34
CA GLN A 174 -24.43 1.96 1.50
C GLN A 174 -23.76 3.29 1.13
N ILE A 175 -22.67 3.24 0.37
CA ILE A 175 -21.86 4.43 0.05
C ILE A 175 -22.56 5.31 -0.99
N LYS A 176 -23.15 4.70 -2.02
CA LYS A 176 -23.78 5.39 -3.15
C LYS A 176 -25.30 5.44 -3.02
N LYS A 177 -25.84 5.35 -1.79
CA LYS A 177 -27.27 5.42 -1.50
C LYS A 177 -28.00 6.57 -2.24
N PRO A 178 -27.46 7.80 -2.33
CA PRO A 178 -28.12 8.89 -3.06
C PRO A 178 -28.20 8.67 -4.58
N LEU A 179 -27.33 7.83 -5.14
CA LEU A 179 -27.19 7.58 -6.58
C LEU A 179 -27.81 6.26 -7.02
N ILE A 180 -28.41 5.49 -6.11
CA ILE A 180 -28.87 4.12 -6.38
C ILE A 180 -29.89 4.04 -7.53
N GLY A 181 -30.73 5.08 -7.70
CA GLY A 181 -31.71 5.16 -8.78
C GLY A 181 -31.09 5.40 -10.17
N LEU A 182 -29.84 5.88 -10.21
CA LEU A 182 -29.07 6.14 -11.43
C LEU A 182 -28.10 4.99 -11.73
N ILE A 183 -27.61 4.30 -10.70
CA ILE A 183 -26.73 3.14 -10.83
C ILE A 183 -27.55 1.97 -11.42
N LYS A 184 -27.27 1.65 -12.68
CA LYS A 184 -27.93 0.52 -13.34
C LYS A 184 -27.32 -0.78 -12.83
N LYS A 185 -28.18 -1.78 -12.60
CA LYS A 185 -27.70 -3.15 -12.36
C LYS A 185 -26.75 -3.59 -13.50
N PRO A 186 -25.75 -4.43 -13.21
CA PRO A 186 -24.95 -5.04 -14.26
C PRO A 186 -25.85 -5.69 -15.30
N LYS A 187 -25.74 -5.31 -16.58
CA LYS A 187 -26.33 -6.12 -17.66
C LYS A 187 -25.47 -7.38 -17.79
N GLU A 188 -26.08 -8.56 -17.79
CA GLU A 188 -25.37 -9.81 -18.04
C GLU A 188 -24.68 -9.76 -19.41
N GLY A 189 -23.41 -10.19 -19.47
CA GLY A 189 -22.68 -10.37 -20.74
C GLY A 189 -21.60 -9.33 -21.09
N HIS A 190 -21.49 -8.22 -20.35
CA HIS A 190 -20.36 -7.28 -20.49
C HIS A 190 -19.35 -7.48 -19.36
N ASN A 191 -18.39 -8.36 -19.57
CA ASN A 191 -17.30 -8.60 -18.62
C ASN A 191 -16.05 -7.82 -19.04
N TYR A 192 -15.59 -6.92 -18.19
CA TYR A 192 -14.28 -6.30 -18.35
C TYR A 192 -13.23 -7.31 -17.85
N GLU A 193 -12.62 -8.05 -18.77
CA GLU A 193 -11.62 -9.06 -18.41
C GLU A 193 -10.28 -8.44 -17.99
N SER A 194 -10.06 -7.15 -18.31
CA SER A 194 -8.85 -6.38 -17.98
C SER A 194 -9.15 -4.89 -17.77
N MET A 195 -8.21 -4.19 -17.12
CA MET A 195 -8.24 -2.72 -16.99
C MET A 195 -8.28 -2.04 -18.37
N THR A 196 -7.58 -2.60 -19.37
CA THR A 196 -7.61 -2.09 -20.75
C THR A 196 -9.01 -2.15 -21.35
N CYS A 197 -9.79 -3.21 -21.07
CA CYS A 197 -11.18 -3.31 -21.49
C CYS A 197 -12.06 -2.26 -20.80
N LEU A 198 -11.82 -1.97 -19.52
CA LEU A 198 -12.54 -0.94 -18.77
C LEU A 198 -12.27 0.45 -19.34
N VAL A 199 -10.99 0.79 -19.56
CA VAL A 199 -10.56 2.06 -20.18
C VAL A 199 -11.18 2.23 -21.57
N GLY A 200 -11.13 1.20 -22.41
CA GLY A 200 -11.73 1.23 -23.75
C GLY A 200 -13.27 1.30 -23.77
N SER A 201 -13.94 1.06 -22.64
CA SER A 201 -15.40 1.07 -22.54
C SER A 201 -16.02 2.44 -22.31
N MET A 202 -15.21 3.47 -21.98
CA MET A 202 -15.69 4.82 -21.72
C MET A 202 -15.01 5.80 -22.66
N ASN A 203 -15.75 6.27 -23.66
CA ASN A 203 -15.29 7.25 -24.63
C ASN A 203 -16.10 8.56 -24.50
N ALA A 204 -15.73 9.56 -25.30
CA ALA A 204 -16.36 10.88 -25.26
C ALA A 204 -17.88 10.84 -25.47
N ASP A 205 -18.38 9.91 -26.30
CA ASP A 205 -19.79 9.84 -26.69
C ASP A 205 -20.70 9.34 -25.53
N GLU A 206 -20.11 8.70 -24.51
CA GLU A 206 -20.82 8.30 -23.28
C GLU A 206 -21.19 9.50 -22.40
N PHE A 207 -20.46 10.61 -22.51
CA PHE A 207 -20.64 11.78 -21.65
C PHE A 207 -21.45 12.87 -22.34
N LYS A 208 -22.72 13.01 -21.97
CA LYS A 208 -23.60 14.04 -22.55
C LYS A 208 -23.60 15.33 -21.73
N ILE A 209 -23.48 16.47 -22.41
CA ILE A 209 -23.65 17.79 -21.79
C ILE A 209 -25.11 17.96 -21.33
N GLY A 210 -25.28 18.57 -20.16
CA GLY A 210 -26.58 18.76 -19.49
C GLY A 210 -27.09 17.53 -18.72
N GLU A 211 -26.52 16.34 -18.95
CA GLU A 211 -26.85 15.12 -18.21
C GLU A 211 -25.69 14.68 -17.31
N HIS A 212 -24.50 14.50 -17.90
CA HIS A 212 -23.29 14.02 -17.23
C HIS A 212 -22.36 15.18 -16.88
N ILE A 213 -22.31 16.19 -17.75
CA ILE A 213 -21.43 17.35 -17.66
C ILE A 213 -22.28 18.61 -17.57
N ASP A 214 -22.08 19.40 -16.52
CA ASP A 214 -22.66 20.73 -16.37
C ASP A 214 -21.63 21.79 -16.77
N VAL A 215 -22.00 22.65 -17.72
CA VAL A 215 -21.14 23.72 -18.25
C VAL A 215 -21.76 25.04 -17.84
N THR A 216 -21.03 25.81 -17.03
CA THR A 216 -21.60 26.90 -16.22
C THR A 216 -21.79 28.24 -16.97
N THR A 217 -21.42 28.37 -18.25
CA THR A 217 -21.63 29.60 -19.02
C THR A 217 -22.40 29.38 -20.33
N LEU A 218 -23.32 30.31 -20.64
CA LEU A 218 -24.15 30.32 -21.86
C LEU A 218 -23.33 30.41 -23.17
N VAL A 219 -22.12 30.98 -23.11
CA VAL A 219 -21.20 31.08 -24.26
C VAL A 219 -20.49 29.75 -24.53
N ASP A 220 -20.24 28.96 -23.48
CA ASP A 220 -19.64 27.63 -23.59
C ASP A 220 -20.63 26.56 -24.08
N PHE A 221 -21.93 26.76 -23.86
CA PHE A 221 -23.01 25.89 -24.36
C PHE A 221 -23.13 25.92 -25.91
N LEU A 222 -22.51 26.89 -26.56
CA LEU A 222 -22.42 27.03 -28.02
C LEU A 222 -21.06 26.57 -28.58
N ALA A 223 -20.15 26.09 -27.72
CA ALA A 223 -18.81 25.66 -28.10
C ALA A 223 -18.73 24.14 -28.32
N ASP A 224 -17.76 23.71 -29.14
CA ASP A 224 -17.49 22.30 -29.49
C ASP A 224 -17.62 21.34 -28.29
N ASP A 225 -18.74 20.60 -28.23
CA ASP A 225 -19.10 19.65 -27.17
C ASP A 225 -17.96 18.66 -26.89
N ARG A 226 -17.22 18.31 -27.94
CA ARG A 226 -16.18 17.29 -27.94
C ARG A 226 -15.10 17.56 -26.89
N LYS A 227 -14.71 18.83 -26.71
CA LYS A 227 -13.64 19.21 -25.77
C LYS A 227 -13.99 18.91 -24.31
N TYR A 228 -15.26 19.08 -23.92
CA TYR A 228 -15.71 18.80 -22.55
C TYR A 228 -15.82 17.29 -22.32
N GLN A 229 -16.31 16.56 -23.32
CA GLN A 229 -16.41 15.11 -23.29
C GLN A 229 -15.04 14.46 -23.17
N GLU A 230 -14.06 14.91 -23.95
CA GLU A 230 -12.67 14.45 -23.87
C GLU A 230 -12.05 14.79 -22.51
N SER A 231 -12.36 15.96 -21.95
CA SER A 231 -11.91 16.31 -20.60
C SER A 231 -12.56 15.43 -19.51
N ALA A 232 -13.80 14.97 -19.71
CA ALA A 232 -14.44 14.00 -18.81
C ALA A 232 -13.83 12.60 -18.94
N VAL A 233 -13.44 12.19 -20.16
CA VAL A 233 -12.64 10.97 -20.39
C VAL A 233 -11.31 11.05 -19.65
N ASP A 234 -10.64 12.20 -19.65
CA ASP A 234 -9.37 12.40 -18.92
C ASP A 234 -9.52 12.22 -17.40
N VAL A 235 -10.61 12.76 -16.83
CA VAL A 235 -10.94 12.53 -15.42
C VAL A 235 -11.23 11.04 -15.18
N THR A 236 -11.96 10.38 -16.07
CA THR A 236 -12.25 8.94 -15.99
C THR A 236 -10.98 8.10 -16.04
N ASN A 237 -10.05 8.41 -16.94
CA ASN A 237 -8.76 7.73 -17.03
C ASN A 237 -7.93 7.92 -15.76
N THR A 238 -7.96 9.10 -15.15
CA THR A 238 -7.31 9.36 -13.85
C THR A 238 -7.92 8.47 -12.76
N ILE A 239 -9.25 8.34 -12.72
CA ILE A 239 -9.96 7.43 -11.80
C ILE A 239 -9.48 5.99 -12.02
N PHE A 240 -9.50 5.50 -13.26
CA PHE A 240 -9.12 4.13 -13.58
C PHE A 240 -7.67 3.83 -13.23
N GLN A 241 -6.74 4.74 -13.49
CA GLN A 241 -5.33 4.57 -13.12
C GLN A 241 -5.15 4.45 -11.61
N ARG A 242 -5.82 5.31 -10.83
CA ARG A 242 -5.70 5.27 -9.38
C ARG A 242 -6.34 4.01 -8.77
N ILE A 243 -7.42 3.53 -9.38
CA ILE A 243 -8.02 2.23 -9.04
C ILE A 243 -7.07 1.09 -9.43
N ASP A 244 -6.41 1.14 -10.60
CA ASP A 244 -5.46 0.12 -11.02
C ASP A 244 -4.30 -0.03 -10.03
N ASN A 245 -3.74 1.09 -9.55
CA ASN A 245 -2.73 1.09 -8.50
C ASN A 245 -3.22 0.40 -7.22
N GLU A 246 -4.45 0.71 -6.80
CA GLU A 246 -5.05 0.11 -5.60
C GLU A 246 -5.30 -1.40 -5.78
N LEU A 247 -5.72 -1.83 -6.96
CA LEU A 247 -5.90 -3.25 -7.30
C LEU A 247 -4.56 -4.01 -7.39
N CYS A 248 -3.51 -3.38 -7.93
CA CYS A 248 -2.14 -3.88 -7.90
C CYS A 248 -1.64 -4.07 -6.46
N ARG A 249 -1.94 -3.10 -5.58
CA ARG A 249 -1.64 -3.22 -4.15
C ARG A 249 -2.37 -4.42 -3.53
N ILE A 250 -3.67 -4.57 -3.77
CA ILE A 250 -4.47 -5.69 -3.27
C ILE A 250 -3.93 -7.04 -3.74
N THR A 251 -3.58 -7.19 -5.01
CA THR A 251 -3.06 -8.46 -5.56
C THR A 251 -1.67 -8.81 -5.07
N SER A 252 -0.85 -7.81 -4.74
CA SER A 252 0.47 -8.03 -4.15
C SER A 252 0.41 -8.53 -2.70
N GLU A 253 -0.72 -8.32 -2.01
CA GLU A 253 -0.91 -8.69 -0.61
C GLU A 253 -1.42 -10.13 -0.46
N ASP A 254 -0.86 -10.88 0.49
CA ASP A 254 -1.29 -12.23 0.82
C ASP A 254 -2.42 -12.25 1.85
N ARG A 255 -3.60 -11.77 1.43
CA ARG A 255 -4.77 -11.61 2.30
C ARG A 255 -6.09 -11.95 1.61
N ARG A 256 -7.12 -12.19 2.42
CA ARG A 256 -8.50 -12.35 1.97
C ARG A 256 -9.12 -11.05 1.47
N PHE A 257 -10.21 -11.20 0.73
CA PHE A 257 -11.14 -10.14 0.41
C PHE A 257 -11.59 -9.42 1.70
N ASN A 258 -11.40 -8.11 1.70
CA ASN A 258 -11.88 -7.22 2.76
C ASN A 258 -12.74 -6.15 2.11
N VAL A 259 -14.00 -6.03 2.55
CA VAL A 259 -14.96 -5.07 2.00
C VAL A 259 -14.48 -3.61 2.06
N LYS A 260 -13.54 -3.27 2.95
CA LYS A 260 -12.89 -1.94 2.99
C LYS A 260 -12.27 -1.55 1.65
N CYS A 261 -11.73 -2.50 0.89
CA CYS A 261 -11.18 -2.19 -0.44
C CYS A 261 -12.24 -1.64 -1.41
N VAL A 262 -13.49 -2.10 -1.30
CA VAL A 262 -14.60 -1.58 -2.10
C VAL A 262 -14.86 -0.13 -1.70
N SER A 263 -14.90 0.15 -0.40
CA SER A 263 -15.07 1.50 0.10
C SER A 263 -13.95 2.44 -0.36
N ASP A 264 -12.69 1.99 -0.30
CA ASP A 264 -11.53 2.78 -0.69
C ASP A 264 -11.53 3.06 -2.21
N ILE A 265 -11.87 2.06 -3.02
CA ILE A 265 -12.05 2.22 -4.48
C ILE A 265 -13.16 3.21 -4.81
N ILE A 266 -14.30 3.14 -4.12
CA ILE A 266 -15.41 4.06 -4.36
C ILE A 266 -15.04 5.49 -3.93
N LYS A 267 -14.34 5.65 -2.81
CA LYS A 267 -13.84 6.95 -2.36
C LYS A 267 -12.92 7.59 -3.39
N ILE A 268 -12.06 6.83 -4.07
CA ILE A 268 -11.21 7.36 -5.15
C ILE A 268 -12.06 8.04 -6.24
N ILE A 269 -13.20 7.46 -6.60
CA ILE A 269 -14.12 8.03 -7.59
C ILE A 269 -14.66 9.37 -7.08
N ASP A 270 -15.18 9.40 -5.84
CA ASP A 270 -15.77 10.59 -5.24
C ASP A 270 -14.74 11.70 -5.05
N GLU A 271 -13.56 11.38 -4.48
CA GLU A 271 -12.45 12.33 -4.29
C GLU A 271 -12.05 13.01 -5.60
N ILE A 272 -11.89 12.25 -6.69
CA ILE A 272 -11.48 12.82 -7.98
C ILE A 272 -12.59 13.68 -8.60
N ILE A 273 -13.85 13.28 -8.44
CA ILE A 273 -15.00 14.07 -8.92
C ILE A 273 -15.12 15.37 -8.12
N ASP A 274 -15.00 15.30 -6.80
CA ASP A 274 -15.07 16.46 -5.92
C ASP A 274 -13.88 17.38 -6.15
N ASP A 275 -12.66 16.85 -6.26
CA ASP A 275 -11.46 17.61 -6.61
C ASP A 275 -11.59 18.28 -7.98
N ASN A 276 -12.21 17.59 -8.95
CA ASN A 276 -12.57 18.24 -10.18
C ASN A 276 -13.51 19.39 -9.87
N ASN A 277 -14.72 19.14 -9.36
CA ASN A 277 -15.77 20.17 -9.20
C ASN A 277 -15.36 21.34 -8.29
N ALA A 278 -14.53 21.12 -7.27
CA ALA A 278 -14.07 22.12 -6.33
C ALA A 278 -12.95 23.03 -6.88
N LYS A 279 -12.24 22.63 -7.95
CA LYS A 279 -11.22 23.47 -8.57
C LYS A 279 -11.86 24.76 -9.07
N LYS A 280 -11.63 25.84 -8.32
CA LYS A 280 -12.04 27.20 -8.67
C LYS A 280 -11.48 27.68 -10.02
N TYR A 281 -10.36 27.09 -10.45
CA TYR A 281 -9.66 27.47 -11.68
C TYR A 281 -9.29 26.22 -12.48
N LYS A 282 -9.94 26.05 -13.63
CA LYS A 282 -9.67 24.98 -14.59
C LYS A 282 -9.43 25.57 -15.97
N GLN A 283 -8.81 24.77 -16.83
CA GLN A 283 -8.70 25.08 -18.25
C GLN A 283 -10.09 25.12 -18.93
N LEU A 284 -10.98 24.21 -18.54
CA LEU A 284 -12.39 24.17 -18.94
C LEU A 284 -13.26 24.21 -17.68
N ASN A 285 -14.19 25.15 -17.62
CA ASN A 285 -15.07 25.31 -16.46
C ASN A 285 -16.31 24.42 -16.61
N PHE A 286 -16.22 23.20 -16.08
CA PHE A 286 -17.33 22.24 -16.05
C PHE A 286 -17.38 21.48 -14.73
N ASN A 287 -18.56 21.00 -14.38
CA ASN A 287 -18.80 20.12 -13.25
C ASN A 287 -19.27 18.75 -13.74
N LEU A 288 -18.85 17.71 -13.03
CA LEU A 288 -19.28 16.34 -13.23
C LEU A 288 -20.49 16.08 -12.34
N MET A 289 -21.60 15.68 -12.97
CA MET A 289 -22.89 15.53 -12.32
C MET A 289 -23.08 14.11 -11.74
N ASN A 290 -24.13 13.94 -10.94
CA ASN A 290 -24.51 12.65 -10.37
C ASN A 290 -24.68 11.51 -11.40
N PRO A 291 -25.24 11.73 -12.62
CA PRO A 291 -25.27 10.70 -13.66
C PRO A 291 -23.89 10.25 -14.13
N TYR A 292 -22.91 11.16 -14.24
CA TYR A 292 -21.51 10.80 -14.51
C TYR A 292 -20.95 9.89 -13.42
N ASN A 293 -21.13 10.27 -12.15
CA ASN A 293 -20.66 9.50 -11.00
C ASN A 293 -21.28 8.09 -11.01
N ALA A 294 -22.59 8.00 -11.22
CA ALA A 294 -23.31 6.73 -11.29
C ALA A 294 -22.82 5.84 -12.46
N LEU A 295 -22.56 6.42 -13.63
CA LEU A 295 -22.06 5.70 -14.80
C LEU A 295 -20.66 5.11 -14.54
N VAL A 296 -19.70 5.95 -14.12
CA VAL A 296 -18.33 5.51 -13.82
C VAL A 296 -18.33 4.47 -12.70
N THR A 297 -19.09 4.70 -11.63
CA THR A 297 -19.24 3.74 -10.53
C THR A 297 -19.76 2.39 -11.03
N THR A 298 -20.75 2.39 -11.94
CA THR A 298 -21.31 1.15 -12.51
C THR A 298 -20.24 0.34 -13.25
N HIS A 299 -19.41 1.01 -14.08
CA HIS A 299 -18.36 0.35 -14.85
C HIS A 299 -17.23 -0.19 -13.95
N VAL A 300 -16.80 0.62 -12.97
CA VAL A 300 -15.79 0.22 -11.98
C VAL A 300 -16.28 -0.99 -11.17
N VAL A 301 -17.50 -0.94 -10.63
CA VAL A 301 -18.04 -2.01 -9.77
C VAL A 301 -18.10 -3.34 -10.53
N ARG A 302 -18.48 -3.33 -11.82
CA ARG A 302 -18.44 -4.53 -12.66
C ARG A 302 -17.04 -5.12 -12.76
N TYR A 303 -16.05 -4.29 -13.04
CA TYR A 303 -14.66 -4.73 -13.17
C TYR A 303 -14.11 -5.29 -11.85
N ILE A 304 -14.24 -4.53 -10.75
CA ILE A 304 -13.68 -4.93 -9.46
C ILE A 304 -14.38 -6.17 -8.89
N THR A 305 -15.65 -6.41 -9.23
CA THR A 305 -16.36 -7.64 -8.81
C THR A 305 -15.66 -8.87 -9.38
N ILE A 306 -15.38 -8.88 -10.68
CA ILE A 306 -14.67 -9.99 -11.34
C ILE A 306 -13.25 -10.13 -10.75
N PHE A 307 -12.54 -9.01 -10.63
CA PHE A 307 -11.17 -8.97 -10.13
C PHE A 307 -11.06 -9.49 -8.70
N LEU A 308 -11.86 -8.97 -7.77
CA LEU A 308 -11.81 -9.31 -6.35
C LEU A 308 -12.30 -10.75 -6.09
N THR A 309 -13.29 -11.22 -6.86
CA THR A 309 -13.67 -12.64 -6.83
C THR A 309 -12.52 -13.54 -7.28
N ARG A 310 -11.82 -13.21 -8.37
CA ARG A 310 -10.65 -13.99 -8.83
C ARG A 310 -9.54 -13.97 -7.78
N ASN A 311 -9.22 -12.80 -7.22
CA ASN A 311 -8.18 -12.66 -6.20
C ASN A 311 -8.52 -13.48 -4.93
N GLU A 312 -9.78 -13.50 -4.49
CA GLU A 312 -10.22 -14.33 -3.36
C GLU A 312 -10.08 -15.82 -3.67
N LYS A 313 -10.47 -16.26 -4.88
CA LYS A 313 -10.27 -17.65 -5.31
C LYS A 313 -8.79 -18.05 -5.29
N ASP A 314 -7.91 -17.17 -5.78
CA ASP A 314 -6.46 -17.41 -5.78
C ASP A 314 -5.87 -17.44 -4.37
N TYR A 315 -6.37 -16.60 -3.46
CA TYR A 315 -6.00 -16.66 -2.04
C TYR A 315 -6.45 -17.98 -1.41
N ILE A 316 -7.73 -18.34 -1.57
CA ILE A 316 -8.29 -19.58 -1.01
C ILE A 316 -7.55 -20.79 -1.55
N LYS A 317 -7.21 -20.81 -2.85
CA LYS A 317 -6.43 -21.91 -3.42
C LYS A 317 -5.09 -22.09 -2.70
N ARG A 318 -4.35 -21.00 -2.46
CA ARG A 318 -3.03 -21.01 -1.80
C ARG A 318 -3.07 -21.35 -0.31
N HIS A 319 -4.16 -21.00 0.38
CA HIS A 319 -4.30 -21.20 1.83
C HIS A 319 -5.31 -22.30 2.19
N SER A 320 -5.92 -22.95 1.20
CA SER A 320 -6.88 -24.02 1.42
C SER A 320 -6.24 -25.13 2.23
N LEU A 321 -7.06 -25.80 3.04
CA LEU A 321 -6.63 -26.99 3.76
C LEU A 321 -6.04 -28.03 2.81
N LYS A 322 -6.61 -28.17 1.61
CA LYS A 322 -6.07 -29.01 0.54
C LYS A 322 -4.63 -28.63 0.18
N CYS A 323 -4.36 -27.36 -0.14
CA CYS A 323 -3.00 -26.90 -0.47
C CYS A 323 -2.02 -27.08 0.70
N ARG A 324 -2.47 -26.79 1.92
CA ARG A 324 -1.66 -26.98 3.13
C ARG A 324 -1.29 -28.45 3.35
N LEU A 325 -2.21 -29.38 3.09
CA LEU A 325 -1.95 -30.81 3.16
C LEU A 325 -1.14 -31.31 1.94
N GLU A 326 -1.32 -30.74 0.74
CA GLU A 326 -0.45 -31.03 -0.42
C GLU A 326 1.01 -30.70 -0.12
N ASN A 327 1.29 -29.59 0.58
CA ASN A 327 2.64 -29.27 1.07
C ASN A 327 3.16 -30.26 2.13
N TYR A 328 2.27 -31.01 2.79
CA TYR A 328 2.62 -32.06 3.75
C TYR A 328 2.91 -33.42 3.07
N LYS A 329 2.64 -33.55 1.77
CA LYS A 329 2.76 -34.84 1.05
C LYS A 329 4.14 -35.46 1.15
N GLU A 330 5.18 -34.66 0.89
CA GLU A 330 6.57 -35.14 0.94
C GLU A 330 6.95 -35.60 2.35
N THR A 331 6.58 -34.82 3.36
CA THR A 331 6.72 -35.21 4.77
C THR A 331 6.00 -36.53 5.07
N ALA A 332 4.75 -36.67 4.66
CA ALA A 332 3.97 -37.88 4.90
C ALA A 332 4.60 -39.10 4.20
N LEU A 333 5.19 -38.91 3.01
CA LEU A 333 5.93 -39.96 2.30
C LEU A 333 7.22 -40.34 3.03
N GLU A 334 8.00 -39.37 3.52
CA GLU A 334 9.19 -39.63 4.32
C GLU A 334 8.85 -40.41 5.60
N LEU A 335 7.78 -40.02 6.30
CA LEU A 335 7.30 -40.73 7.49
C LEU A 335 6.82 -42.14 7.16
N PHE A 336 6.13 -42.32 6.04
CA PHE A 336 5.71 -43.63 5.54
C PHE A 336 6.92 -44.53 5.28
N ARG A 337 7.94 -44.01 4.58
CA ARG A 337 9.22 -44.72 4.35
C ARG A 337 9.91 -45.09 5.65
N GLY A 338 10.03 -44.15 6.58
CA GLY A 338 10.67 -44.41 7.87
C GLY A 338 10.03 -45.57 8.64
N VAL A 339 8.70 -45.71 8.57
CA VAL A 339 8.02 -46.87 9.15
C VAL A 339 8.35 -48.17 8.40
N VAL A 340 8.40 -48.17 7.06
CA VAL A 340 8.79 -49.36 6.27
C VAL A 340 10.23 -49.79 6.61
N ASP A 341 11.13 -48.83 6.76
CA ASP A 341 12.55 -49.03 7.04
C ASP A 341 12.86 -49.29 8.53
N LYS A 342 11.83 -49.26 9.39
CA LYS A 342 11.92 -49.45 10.84
C LYS A 342 12.80 -48.41 11.54
N GLU A 343 12.68 -47.14 11.14
CA GLU A 343 13.28 -46.01 11.85
C GLU A 343 12.85 -45.96 13.32
N THR A 344 13.72 -45.39 14.16
CA THR A 344 13.47 -45.24 15.59
C THR A 344 12.43 -44.16 15.88
N GLU A 345 11.76 -44.23 17.04
CA GLU A 345 10.76 -43.22 17.44
C GLU A 345 11.38 -41.80 17.56
N ASP A 346 12.65 -41.70 17.97
CA ASP A 346 13.41 -40.44 18.01
C ASP A 346 13.67 -39.83 16.62
N MET A 347 13.97 -40.66 15.62
CA MET A 347 14.14 -40.22 14.24
C MET A 347 12.82 -39.70 13.65
N ILE A 348 11.72 -40.42 13.88
CA ILE A 348 10.37 -40.00 13.49
C ILE A 348 9.98 -38.69 14.18
N ALA A 349 10.23 -38.57 15.49
CA ALA A 349 9.98 -37.34 16.25
C ALA A 349 10.78 -36.15 15.69
N ALA A 350 12.06 -36.36 15.34
CA ALA A 350 12.92 -35.33 14.74
C ALA A 350 12.42 -34.88 13.36
N ASN A 351 11.89 -35.80 12.54
CA ASN A 351 11.26 -35.46 11.26
C ASN A 351 10.05 -34.54 11.48
N PHE A 352 9.14 -34.87 12.41
CA PHE A 352 8.02 -33.99 12.73
C PHE A 352 8.47 -32.60 13.23
N PHE A 353 9.49 -32.57 14.09
CA PHE A 353 10.07 -31.32 14.60
C PHE A 353 10.64 -30.43 13.48
N GLN A 354 11.34 -31.04 12.51
CA GLN A 354 11.87 -30.37 11.33
C GLN A 354 10.78 -29.65 10.53
N ASN A 355 9.65 -30.30 10.27
CA ASN A 355 8.57 -29.70 9.46
C ASN A 355 7.95 -28.47 10.12
N VAL A 356 7.80 -28.51 11.45
CA VAL A 356 7.33 -27.35 12.22
C VAL A 356 8.31 -26.18 12.06
N LEU A 357 9.62 -26.44 12.14
CA LEU A 357 10.62 -25.40 11.95
C LEU A 357 10.64 -24.84 10.52
N VAL A 358 10.56 -25.68 9.48
CA VAL A 358 10.46 -25.20 8.08
C VAL A 358 9.29 -24.25 7.92
N GLU A 359 8.10 -24.62 8.41
CA GLU A 359 6.91 -23.78 8.31
C GLU A 359 7.07 -22.46 9.08
N LYS A 360 7.46 -22.53 10.36
CA LYS A 360 7.47 -21.38 11.26
C LYS A 360 8.58 -20.40 10.95
N VAL A 361 9.78 -20.88 10.61
CA VAL A 361 10.89 -20.01 10.21
C VAL A 361 10.55 -19.32 8.88
N THR A 362 9.98 -20.04 7.91
CA THR A 362 9.54 -19.44 6.63
C THR A 362 8.53 -18.32 6.86
N GLN A 363 7.49 -18.57 7.68
CA GLN A 363 6.48 -17.56 8.03
C GLN A 363 7.13 -16.34 8.70
N ARG A 364 7.98 -16.56 9.70
CA ARG A 364 8.66 -15.48 10.41
C ARG A 364 9.51 -14.61 9.50
N VAL A 365 10.24 -15.21 8.56
CA VAL A 365 11.05 -14.46 7.58
C VAL A 365 10.15 -13.67 6.62
N LEU A 366 9.01 -14.22 6.19
CA LEU A 366 8.04 -13.50 5.36
C LEU A 366 7.44 -12.27 6.08
N ASP A 367 7.24 -12.35 7.40
CA ASP A 367 6.68 -11.25 8.19
C ASP A 367 7.70 -10.11 8.41
N LEU A 368 9.00 -10.43 8.51
CA LEU A 368 10.04 -9.46 8.82
C LEU A 368 10.59 -8.72 7.59
N LYS A 369 10.72 -9.40 6.44
CA LYS A 369 11.34 -8.82 5.23
C LYS A 369 10.73 -7.52 4.70
N PRO A 370 9.40 -7.28 4.76
CA PRO A 370 8.84 -6.01 4.30
C PRO A 370 9.49 -4.79 4.99
N LEU A 371 9.98 -4.95 6.23
CA LEU A 371 10.67 -3.89 6.96
C LEU A 371 12.04 -3.55 6.34
N ASP A 372 12.82 -4.56 5.96
CA ASP A 372 14.13 -4.35 5.31
C ASP A 372 13.97 -3.79 3.90
N VAL A 373 12.95 -4.24 3.17
CA VAL A 373 12.62 -3.69 1.84
C VAL A 373 12.25 -2.21 1.96
N HIS A 374 11.42 -1.86 2.94
CA HIS A 374 11.07 -0.46 3.22
C HIS A 374 12.32 0.37 3.54
N SER A 375 13.17 -0.07 4.47
CA SER A 375 14.41 0.62 4.83
C SER A 375 15.35 0.79 3.62
N CYS A 376 15.54 -0.28 2.85
CA CYS A 376 16.39 -0.27 1.65
C CYS A 376 15.92 0.76 0.62
N MET A 377 14.61 0.87 0.42
CA MET A 377 14.04 1.87 -0.48
C MET A 377 14.19 3.30 0.06
N LEU A 378 14.08 3.51 1.37
CA LEU A 378 14.34 4.82 1.97
C LEU A 378 15.81 5.23 1.80
N ASP A 379 16.73 4.32 2.11
CA ASP A 379 18.17 4.55 2.02
C ASP A 379 18.60 4.89 0.58
N LYS A 380 18.05 4.18 -0.42
CA LYS A 380 18.32 4.43 -1.84
C LYS A 380 18.03 5.88 -2.26
N TYR A 381 17.03 6.52 -1.64
CA TYR A 381 16.65 7.90 -1.94
C TYR A 381 16.99 8.88 -0.82
N SER A 382 17.87 8.51 0.11
CA SER A 382 18.24 9.32 1.27
C SER A 382 17.03 9.84 2.06
N ALA A 383 15.91 9.11 2.04
CA ALA A 383 14.61 9.53 2.58
C ALA A 383 14.11 10.91 2.11
N LYS A 384 14.48 11.34 0.88
CA LYS A 384 14.12 12.66 0.33
C LYS A 384 13.24 12.54 -0.92
N LYS A 385 12.13 13.28 -0.91
CA LYS A 385 11.20 13.36 -2.05
C LYS A 385 11.87 13.85 -3.33
N CYS A 386 12.72 14.88 -3.24
CA CYS A 386 13.39 15.46 -4.40
C CYS A 386 14.28 14.43 -5.12
N CYS A 387 14.94 13.53 -4.38
CA CYS A 387 15.73 12.44 -4.97
C CYS A 387 14.87 11.50 -5.80
N VAL A 388 13.68 11.12 -5.31
CA VAL A 388 12.73 10.30 -6.08
C VAL A 388 12.26 11.04 -7.33
N MET A 389 11.92 12.33 -7.21
CA MET A 389 11.48 13.14 -8.36
C MET A 389 12.56 13.23 -9.45
N LYS A 390 13.82 13.46 -9.08
CA LYS A 390 14.95 13.50 -10.02
C LYS A 390 15.12 12.17 -10.76
N GLU A 391 15.12 11.05 -10.04
CA GLU A 391 15.27 9.73 -10.66
C GLU A 391 14.11 9.39 -11.60
N VAL A 392 12.87 9.76 -11.23
CA VAL A 392 11.70 9.65 -12.11
C VAL A 392 11.90 10.48 -13.39
N MET A 393 12.37 11.72 -13.26
CA MET A 393 12.61 12.60 -14.42
C MET A 393 13.70 12.04 -15.34
N LYS A 394 14.80 11.52 -14.79
CA LYS A 394 15.84 10.84 -15.59
C LYS A 394 15.29 9.63 -16.35
N ASP A 395 14.47 8.82 -15.69
CA ASP A 395 13.87 7.64 -16.32
C ASP A 395 12.87 8.02 -17.41
N LEU A 396 12.04 9.04 -17.18
CA LEU A 396 11.14 9.60 -18.20
C LEU A 396 11.90 10.10 -19.44
N ALA A 397 13.00 10.83 -19.24
CA ALA A 397 13.86 11.30 -20.33
C ALA A 397 14.46 10.14 -21.13
N LYS A 398 14.87 9.05 -20.46
CA LYS A 398 15.40 7.85 -21.10
C LYS A 398 14.35 7.06 -21.88
N GLN A 399 13.15 6.91 -21.31
CA GLN A 399 12.06 6.15 -21.94
C GLN A 399 11.52 6.84 -23.19
N LYS A 400 11.50 8.18 -23.19
CA LYS A 400 10.93 9.01 -24.28
C LYS A 400 9.49 8.63 -24.61
N ASP A 401 8.72 8.23 -23.60
CA ASP A 401 7.29 7.97 -23.72
C ASP A 401 6.46 9.19 -23.29
N PHE A 402 5.73 9.77 -24.24
CA PHE A 402 4.89 10.94 -23.99
C PHE A 402 3.80 10.67 -22.95
N ASN A 403 3.17 9.49 -22.98
CA ASN A 403 2.05 9.18 -22.09
C ASN A 403 2.50 9.13 -20.63
N ASN A 404 3.65 8.52 -20.37
CA ASN A 404 4.28 8.49 -19.04
C ASN A 404 4.66 9.90 -18.58
N CYS A 405 5.27 10.71 -19.47
CA CYS A 405 5.60 12.11 -19.15
C CYS A 405 4.35 12.93 -18.80
N PHE A 406 3.31 12.81 -19.62
CA PHE A 406 2.04 13.49 -19.44
C PHE A 406 1.34 13.03 -18.15
N GLN A 407 1.34 11.73 -17.86
CA GLN A 407 0.78 11.16 -16.63
C GLN A 407 1.50 11.72 -15.40
N TYR A 408 2.83 11.75 -15.39
CA TYR A 408 3.60 12.35 -14.30
C TYR A 408 3.29 13.85 -14.12
N ILE A 409 3.06 14.58 -15.21
CA ILE A 409 2.71 16.00 -15.12
C ILE A 409 1.34 16.19 -14.45
N MET A 410 0.35 15.41 -14.88
CA MET A 410 -1.04 15.57 -14.47
C MET A 410 -1.32 14.94 -13.10
N ASP A 411 -0.82 13.74 -12.85
CA ASP A 411 -0.97 12.99 -11.60
C ASP A 411 0.35 12.35 -11.13
N PRO A 412 1.27 13.17 -10.59
CA PRO A 412 2.59 12.71 -10.14
C PRO A 412 2.51 11.68 -9.01
N ILE A 413 1.46 11.68 -8.19
CA ILE A 413 1.34 10.75 -7.05
C ILE A 413 1.15 9.33 -7.56
N SER A 414 0.13 9.12 -8.40
CA SER A 414 -0.17 7.80 -8.94
C SER A 414 0.92 7.30 -9.89
N PHE A 415 1.53 8.22 -10.66
CA PHE A 415 2.69 7.87 -11.48
C PHE A 415 3.87 7.37 -10.63
N VAL A 416 4.25 8.11 -9.59
CA VAL A 416 5.40 7.78 -8.75
C VAL A 416 5.15 6.51 -7.92
N GLU A 417 3.93 6.26 -7.47
CA GLU A 417 3.59 5.01 -6.78
C GLU A 417 3.79 3.79 -7.67
N LYS A 418 3.33 3.86 -8.93
CA LYS A 418 3.56 2.81 -9.94
C LYS A 418 5.05 2.65 -10.22
N TRP A 419 5.73 3.74 -10.49
CA TRP A 419 7.17 3.75 -10.79
C TRP A 419 8.00 3.19 -9.63
N LEU A 420 7.70 3.58 -8.39
CA LEU A 420 8.37 3.06 -7.19
C LEU A 420 8.09 1.59 -6.99
N THR A 421 6.89 1.11 -7.32
CA THR A 421 6.57 -0.33 -7.26
C THR A 421 7.46 -1.12 -8.23
N GLU A 422 7.53 -0.70 -9.49
CA GLU A 422 8.33 -1.36 -10.53
C GLU A 422 9.83 -1.28 -10.21
N ASN A 423 10.32 -0.12 -9.80
CA ASN A 423 11.71 0.07 -9.44
C ASN A 423 12.09 -0.66 -8.13
N MET A 424 11.20 -0.74 -7.14
CA MET A 424 11.42 -1.56 -5.95
C MET A 424 11.56 -3.03 -6.33
N LEU A 425 10.63 -3.57 -7.13
CA LEU A 425 10.71 -4.96 -7.57
C LEU A 425 12.02 -5.23 -8.32
N THR A 426 12.43 -4.32 -9.19
CA THR A 426 13.70 -4.40 -9.93
C THR A 426 14.90 -4.37 -8.99
N THR A 427 14.93 -3.43 -8.05
CA THR A 427 16.03 -3.25 -7.09
C THR A 427 16.18 -4.50 -6.21
N ILE A 428 15.06 -4.93 -5.61
CA ILE A 428 15.04 -5.96 -4.58
C ILE A 428 15.28 -7.38 -5.12
N PHE A 429 14.79 -7.68 -6.33
CA PHE A 429 14.84 -9.04 -6.89
C PHE A 429 15.94 -9.27 -7.93
N ASN A 430 16.50 -8.21 -8.54
CA ASN A 430 17.59 -8.41 -9.47
C ASN A 430 18.86 -8.87 -8.75
N LYS A 431 19.56 -9.82 -9.36
CA LYS A 431 20.83 -10.31 -8.84
C LYS A 431 21.90 -9.24 -8.97
N LYS A 432 22.63 -9.00 -7.88
CA LYS A 432 23.84 -8.17 -7.89
C LYS A 432 24.99 -8.92 -8.56
N GLN A 433 26.15 -8.26 -8.69
CA GLN A 433 27.39 -8.89 -9.18
C GLN A 433 27.77 -10.15 -8.37
N SER A 434 27.38 -10.23 -7.09
CA SER A 434 27.56 -11.40 -6.23
C SER A 434 26.70 -12.61 -6.62
N GLY A 435 25.74 -12.46 -7.54
CA GLY A 435 24.77 -13.50 -7.90
C GLY A 435 23.57 -13.63 -6.95
N VAL A 436 23.52 -12.81 -5.89
CA VAL A 436 22.50 -12.82 -4.84
C VAL A 436 21.68 -11.52 -4.92
N SER A 437 20.36 -11.60 -4.80
CA SER A 437 19.47 -10.43 -4.74
C SER A 437 19.37 -9.86 -3.32
N GLU A 438 18.88 -8.63 -3.17
CA GLU A 438 18.62 -8.05 -1.84
C GLU A 438 17.55 -8.84 -1.10
N TYR A 439 16.52 -9.31 -1.80
CA TYR A 439 15.49 -10.18 -1.24
C TYR A 439 16.07 -11.44 -0.61
N GLU A 440 16.95 -12.13 -1.35
CA GLU A 440 17.62 -13.33 -0.87
C GLU A 440 18.57 -13.01 0.30
N GLN A 441 19.30 -11.90 0.22
CA GLN A 441 20.21 -11.47 1.27
C GLN A 441 19.48 -11.17 2.60
N PHE A 442 18.36 -10.44 2.55
CA PHE A 442 17.53 -10.16 3.73
C PHE A 442 16.98 -11.45 4.34
N ALA A 443 16.46 -12.35 3.51
CA ALA A 443 16.00 -13.66 3.97
C ALA A 443 17.12 -14.44 4.68
N ASN A 444 18.29 -14.53 4.04
CA ASN A 444 19.47 -15.23 4.54
C ASN A 444 19.96 -14.69 5.88
N ASN A 445 19.86 -13.38 6.11
CA ASN A 445 20.23 -12.74 7.38
C ASN A 445 19.30 -13.17 8.52
N TYR A 446 17.98 -13.17 8.30
CA TYR A 446 17.02 -13.62 9.31
C TYR A 446 17.13 -15.12 9.58
N ILE A 447 17.23 -15.93 8.52
CA ILE A 447 17.41 -17.38 8.61
C ILE A 447 18.60 -17.69 9.52
N ARG A 448 19.77 -17.09 9.24
CA ARG A 448 20.97 -17.28 10.05
C ARG A 448 20.73 -16.95 11.52
N LYS A 449 20.19 -15.76 11.82
CA LYS A 449 19.92 -15.34 13.21
C LYS A 449 18.94 -16.26 13.94
N ILE A 450 17.87 -16.67 13.26
CA ILE A 450 16.85 -17.57 13.82
C ILE A 450 17.46 -18.94 14.10
N PHE A 451 18.24 -19.51 13.17
CA PHE A 451 18.86 -20.83 13.36
C PHE A 451 19.98 -20.83 14.40
N GLU A 452 20.79 -19.77 14.50
CA GLU A 452 21.77 -19.60 15.58
C GLU A 452 21.09 -19.69 16.95
N GLU A 453 20.02 -18.91 17.15
CA GLU A 453 19.29 -18.92 18.43
C GLU A 453 18.56 -20.24 18.65
N THR A 454 17.93 -20.82 17.62
CA THR A 454 17.22 -22.10 17.73
C THR A 454 18.16 -23.23 18.13
N LYS A 455 19.35 -23.32 17.50
CA LYS A 455 20.41 -24.28 17.86
C LYS A 455 20.83 -24.11 19.33
N ASN A 456 21.07 -22.87 19.75
CA ASN A 456 21.41 -22.57 21.14
C ASN A 456 20.31 -23.01 22.11
N LYS A 457 19.04 -22.72 21.83
CA LYS A 457 17.90 -23.11 22.70
C LYS A 457 17.66 -24.61 22.74
N THR A 458 17.89 -25.32 21.64
CA THR A 458 17.84 -26.78 21.59
C THR A 458 18.84 -27.37 22.59
N GLN A 459 20.11 -26.95 22.54
CA GLN A 459 21.16 -27.42 23.46
C GLN A 459 20.89 -27.03 24.91
N MET A 460 20.47 -25.78 25.15
CA MET A 460 20.13 -25.29 26.50
C MET A 460 19.00 -26.10 27.14
N THR A 461 18.01 -26.53 26.35
CA THR A 461 16.84 -27.25 26.86
C THR A 461 17.23 -28.57 27.54
N THR A 462 18.20 -29.28 26.97
CA THR A 462 18.72 -30.51 27.56
C THR A 462 19.68 -30.23 28.71
N GLN A 463 20.56 -29.24 28.59
CA GLN A 463 21.54 -28.87 29.63
C GLN A 463 20.89 -28.38 30.94
N GLN A 464 19.74 -27.72 30.86
CA GLN A 464 19.00 -27.23 32.04
C GLN A 464 18.36 -28.35 32.86
N CYS A 465 18.30 -29.58 32.35
CA CYS A 465 17.68 -30.68 33.08
C CYS A 465 18.66 -31.33 34.06
N LYS A 466 18.38 -31.23 35.37
CA LYS A 466 19.18 -31.88 36.43
C LYS A 466 18.83 -33.35 36.65
N ASP A 467 17.59 -33.74 36.31
CA ASP A 467 17.07 -35.10 36.47
C ASP A 467 16.55 -35.62 35.13
N PHE A 468 17.46 -36.23 34.37
CA PHE A 468 17.17 -36.75 33.03
C PHE A 468 16.16 -37.90 33.03
N SER A 469 15.97 -38.59 34.16
CA SER A 469 15.00 -39.69 34.26
C SER A 469 13.53 -39.24 34.13
N LYS A 470 13.27 -37.94 34.31
CA LYS A 470 11.94 -37.32 34.20
C LYS A 470 11.76 -36.49 32.92
N LEU A 471 12.77 -36.41 32.06
CA LEU A 471 12.71 -35.61 30.85
C LEU A 471 11.98 -36.39 29.75
N SER A 472 10.66 -36.26 29.70
CA SER A 472 9.85 -36.77 28.60
C SER A 472 9.93 -35.85 27.38
N ILE A 473 9.55 -36.35 26.19
CA ILE A 473 9.51 -35.52 24.97
C ILE A 473 8.54 -34.34 25.11
N LYS A 474 7.42 -34.53 25.84
CA LYS A 474 6.45 -33.48 26.15
C LYS A 474 7.08 -32.36 26.97
N GLU A 475 7.77 -32.72 28.04
CA GLU A 475 8.48 -31.76 28.90
C GLU A 475 9.62 -31.06 28.16
N TRP A 476 10.35 -31.78 27.30
CA TRP A 476 11.39 -31.20 26.47
C TRP A 476 10.82 -30.14 25.51
N ILE A 477 9.75 -30.45 24.79
CA ILE A 477 9.09 -29.52 23.85
C ILE A 477 8.57 -28.26 24.56
N LYS A 478 7.96 -28.43 25.74
CA LYS A 478 7.50 -27.31 26.58
C LYS A 478 8.62 -26.35 26.96
N ARG A 479 9.75 -26.89 27.42
CA ARG A 479 10.94 -26.10 27.77
C ARG A 479 11.54 -25.43 26.54
N PHE A 480 11.66 -26.15 25.43
CA PHE A 480 12.13 -25.60 24.17
C PHE A 480 11.28 -24.40 23.72
N CYS A 481 9.95 -24.53 23.73
CA CYS A 481 9.04 -23.44 23.34
C CYS A 481 9.16 -22.23 24.28
N THR A 482 9.30 -22.47 25.58
CA THR A 482 9.47 -21.40 26.59
C THR A 482 10.78 -20.65 26.39
N ASN A 483 11.87 -21.41 26.20
CA ASN A 483 13.23 -20.89 25.98
C ASN A 483 13.35 -20.10 24.67
N LEU A 484 12.64 -20.52 23.62
CA LEU A 484 12.63 -19.80 22.35
C LEU A 484 11.73 -18.55 22.40
N SER A 485 10.56 -18.66 23.02
CA SER A 485 9.61 -17.56 23.16
C SER A 485 10.19 -16.39 23.96
N SER A 486 11.04 -16.65 24.97
CA SER A 486 11.69 -15.58 25.74
C SER A 486 12.63 -14.69 24.91
N SER A 487 13.13 -15.17 23.77
CA SER A 487 13.98 -14.39 22.86
C SER A 487 13.20 -13.55 21.84
N ASN A 488 11.89 -13.80 21.70
CA ASN A 488 11.01 -13.22 20.67
C ASN A 488 11.52 -13.37 19.20
N ILE A 489 12.49 -14.26 18.96
CA ILE A 489 13.07 -14.44 17.62
C ILE A 489 12.17 -15.27 16.71
N LEU A 490 11.58 -16.35 17.27
CA LEU A 490 10.69 -17.28 16.60
C LEU A 490 9.56 -17.67 17.57
N PRO A 491 8.35 -17.09 17.43
CA PRO A 491 7.22 -17.43 18.28
C PRO A 491 6.70 -18.84 17.93
N VAL A 492 6.76 -19.76 18.88
CA VAL A 492 6.27 -21.15 18.76
C VAL A 492 5.57 -21.59 20.04
N SER A 493 4.56 -22.45 19.91
CA SER A 493 3.84 -23.05 21.04
C SER A 493 3.86 -24.58 20.95
N GLU A 494 3.58 -25.24 22.07
CA GLU A 494 3.56 -26.70 22.19
C GLU A 494 2.53 -27.35 21.24
N ASP A 495 1.42 -26.66 20.95
CA ASP A 495 0.35 -27.14 20.06
C ASP A 495 0.83 -27.47 18.65
N LEU A 496 1.91 -26.81 18.20
CA LEU A 496 2.51 -27.05 16.90
C LEU A 496 3.26 -28.40 16.84
N PHE A 497 3.66 -28.93 18.00
CA PHE A 497 4.49 -30.12 18.12
C PHE A 497 3.71 -31.35 18.59
N VAL A 498 2.37 -31.35 18.46
CA VAL A 498 1.50 -32.46 18.89
C VAL A 498 1.97 -33.83 18.34
N HIS A 499 2.41 -33.88 17.09
CA HIS A 499 2.90 -35.12 16.49
C HIS A 499 4.24 -35.61 17.05
N VAL A 500 5.09 -34.70 17.51
CA VAL A 500 6.33 -35.02 18.23
C VAL A 500 5.98 -35.56 19.62
N MET A 501 5.07 -34.87 20.32
CA MET A 501 4.68 -35.21 21.68
C MET A 501 3.95 -36.55 21.82
N LYS A 502 3.35 -37.07 20.75
CA LYS A 502 2.74 -38.42 20.70
C LYS A 502 3.77 -39.56 20.73
N ARG A 503 5.06 -39.27 20.54
CA ARG A 503 6.16 -40.25 20.49
C ARG A 503 6.73 -40.51 21.88
N GLU A 504 5.93 -41.10 22.77
CA GLU A 504 6.26 -41.22 24.20
C GLU A 504 7.49 -42.09 24.50
N LYS A 505 7.90 -42.94 23.56
CA LYS A 505 9.08 -43.81 23.68
C LYS A 505 10.37 -43.19 23.10
N THR A 506 10.35 -41.89 22.80
CA THR A 506 11.49 -41.16 22.24
C THR A 506 12.67 -41.12 23.21
N ASP A 507 13.85 -41.51 22.76
CA ASP A 507 15.10 -41.19 23.45
C ASP A 507 15.45 -39.71 23.18
N ILE A 508 15.48 -38.90 24.24
CA ILE A 508 15.65 -37.44 24.13
C ILE A 508 17.03 -37.06 23.61
N PHE A 509 18.08 -37.81 23.97
CA PHE A 509 19.43 -37.49 23.54
C PHE A 509 19.64 -37.82 22.06
N ASN A 510 19.13 -38.97 21.61
CA ASN A 510 19.14 -39.32 20.19
C ASN A 510 18.26 -38.36 19.37
N PHE A 511 17.10 -37.99 19.90
CA PHE A 511 16.22 -36.99 19.28
C PHE A 511 16.92 -35.65 19.12
N GLU A 512 17.53 -35.11 20.18
CA GLU A 512 18.28 -33.85 20.12
C GLU A 512 19.43 -33.94 19.12
N ALA A 513 20.24 -35.01 19.18
CA ALA A 513 21.35 -35.21 18.25
C ALA A 513 20.87 -35.25 16.79
N THR A 514 19.75 -35.93 16.53
CA THR A 514 19.14 -36.02 15.20
C THR A 514 18.62 -34.66 14.71
N VAL A 515 17.95 -33.89 15.58
CA VAL A 515 17.52 -32.51 15.28
C VAL A 515 18.73 -31.64 14.97
N MET A 516 19.79 -31.73 15.79
CA MET A 516 21.02 -30.96 15.61
C MET A 516 21.69 -31.24 14.26
N ASN A 517 21.74 -32.52 13.85
CA ASN A 517 22.31 -32.94 12.57
C ASN A 517 21.48 -32.47 11.38
N LYS A 518 20.15 -32.37 11.54
CA LYS A 518 19.24 -31.94 10.47
C LYS A 518 19.24 -30.44 10.24
N PHE A 519 19.65 -29.59 11.19
CA PHE A 519 19.51 -28.13 11.07
C PHE A 519 20.04 -27.55 9.76
N ASN A 520 21.20 -28.02 9.27
CA ASN A 520 21.77 -27.50 8.02
C ASN A 520 20.89 -27.84 6.80
N GLN A 521 20.26 -29.02 6.79
CA GLN A 521 19.30 -29.39 5.76
C GLN A 521 18.06 -28.49 5.80
N ILE A 522 17.50 -28.26 7.01
CA ILE A 522 16.33 -27.38 7.21
C ILE A 522 16.64 -25.96 6.72
N GLU A 523 17.81 -25.45 7.10
CA GLU A 523 18.26 -24.13 6.71
C GLU A 523 18.37 -24.00 5.18
N ASN A 524 18.96 -24.99 4.51
CA ASN A 524 19.07 -24.99 3.05
C ASN A 524 17.72 -25.04 2.35
N VAL A 525 16.77 -25.88 2.81
CA VAL A 525 15.41 -25.93 2.24
C VAL A 525 14.73 -24.56 2.30
N ILE A 526 14.88 -23.84 3.40
CA ILE A 526 14.28 -22.51 3.56
C ILE A 526 15.01 -21.48 2.66
N ARG A 527 16.34 -21.53 2.59
CA ARG A 527 17.14 -20.65 1.71
C ARG A 527 16.77 -20.83 0.25
N ASP A 528 16.62 -22.08 -0.20
CA ASP A 528 16.25 -22.43 -1.57
C ASP A 528 14.90 -21.83 -1.95
N LYS A 529 13.91 -21.95 -1.06
CA LYS A 529 12.58 -21.34 -1.25
C LYS A 529 12.64 -19.83 -1.48
N PHE A 530 13.49 -19.12 -0.74
CA PHE A 530 13.63 -17.66 -0.91
C PHE A 530 14.49 -17.27 -2.12
N ARG A 531 15.46 -18.11 -2.49
CA ARG A 531 16.25 -17.95 -3.72
C ARG A 531 15.39 -18.09 -4.98
N GLU A 532 14.37 -18.95 -4.94
CA GLU A 532 13.42 -19.18 -6.05
C GLU A 532 12.28 -18.13 -6.11
N THR A 533 12.17 -17.26 -5.11
CA THR A 533 11.17 -16.19 -5.10
C THR A 533 11.60 -15.07 -6.05
N THR A 534 10.67 -14.61 -6.88
CA THR A 534 10.88 -13.58 -7.91
C THR A 534 9.87 -12.44 -7.75
N SER A 535 10.09 -11.34 -8.47
CA SER A 535 9.15 -10.21 -8.52
C SER A 535 7.75 -10.60 -9.03
N GLN A 536 7.62 -11.69 -9.79
CA GLN A 536 6.34 -12.14 -10.37
C GLN A 536 5.53 -13.03 -9.42
N ASN A 537 6.21 -13.78 -8.53
CA ASN A 537 5.54 -14.74 -7.64
C ASN A 537 5.51 -14.31 -6.17
N VAL A 538 6.20 -13.23 -5.80
CA VAL A 538 6.19 -12.72 -4.44
C VAL A 538 4.79 -12.31 -4.02
N LYS A 539 4.41 -12.70 -2.80
CA LYS A 539 3.23 -12.23 -2.10
C LYS A 539 3.65 -11.68 -0.75
N TRP A 540 3.29 -10.43 -0.51
CA TRP A 540 3.67 -9.72 0.71
C TRP A 540 2.58 -9.87 1.75
N ARG A 541 2.92 -10.21 2.98
CA ARG A 541 1.95 -10.10 4.10
C ARG A 541 1.43 -8.67 4.25
N LYS A 542 2.31 -7.70 4.02
CA LYS A 542 1.98 -6.29 3.88
C LYS A 542 2.85 -5.69 2.79
N ASN A 543 2.26 -5.05 1.78
CA ASN A 543 3.04 -4.46 0.70
C ASN A 543 3.89 -3.28 1.24
N PRO A 544 5.23 -3.34 1.13
CA PRO A 544 6.11 -2.29 1.64
C PRO A 544 5.95 -0.94 0.91
N ILE A 545 5.47 -0.91 -0.33
CA ILE A 545 5.29 0.31 -1.13
C ILE A 545 4.40 1.34 -0.43
N SER A 546 3.32 0.89 0.21
CA SER A 546 2.44 1.80 0.96
C SER A 546 3.20 2.59 2.04
N GLY A 547 4.09 1.92 2.77
CA GLY A 547 4.97 2.55 3.76
C GLY A 547 6.02 3.45 3.10
N VAL A 548 6.61 3.00 1.99
CA VAL A 548 7.60 3.78 1.23
C VAL A 548 7.00 5.07 0.68
N MET A 549 5.80 5.01 0.08
CA MET A 549 5.09 6.18 -0.43
C MET A 549 4.74 7.17 0.67
N ARG A 550 4.26 6.67 1.82
CA ARG A 550 3.95 7.51 2.98
C ARG A 550 5.18 8.25 3.48
N ASP A 551 6.30 7.55 3.59
CA ASP A 551 7.51 8.08 4.23
C ASP A 551 8.42 8.86 3.26
N LEU A 552 8.33 8.63 1.94
CA LEU A 552 9.08 9.37 0.91
C LEU A 552 8.31 10.53 0.27
N TRP A 553 7.03 10.35 -0.07
CA TRP A 553 6.32 11.32 -0.93
C TRP A 553 5.76 12.52 -0.18
N GLY A 554 5.38 12.34 1.10
CA GLY A 554 4.99 13.44 1.97
C GLY A 554 3.82 14.30 1.48
N CYS A 555 4.05 15.61 1.35
CA CYS A 555 3.04 16.58 0.90
C CYS A 555 2.51 16.24 -0.49
N LYS A 556 1.18 16.22 -0.63
CA LYS A 556 0.49 15.88 -1.89
C LYS A 556 0.13 17.10 -2.75
N ALA A 557 0.45 18.31 -2.29
CA ALA A 557 0.09 19.55 -2.97
C ALA A 557 0.86 19.71 -4.30
N LYS A 558 0.23 20.35 -5.28
CA LYS A 558 0.80 20.66 -6.61
C LYS A 558 0.61 22.15 -6.91
N CYS A 559 1.62 22.77 -7.53
CA CYS A 559 1.55 24.19 -7.90
C CYS A 559 0.29 24.44 -8.74
N PRO A 560 -0.56 25.42 -8.41
CA PRO A 560 -1.85 25.63 -9.07
C PRO A 560 -1.72 26.01 -10.56
N PHE A 561 -0.53 26.43 -10.99
CA PHE A 561 -0.26 26.88 -12.35
C PHE A 561 0.38 25.79 -13.22
N CYS A 562 1.53 25.25 -12.78
CA CYS A 562 2.33 24.30 -13.58
C CYS A 562 2.23 22.83 -13.12
N PHE A 563 1.48 22.55 -12.07
CA PHE A 563 1.28 21.22 -11.48
C PHE A 563 2.54 20.52 -10.96
N GLU A 564 3.66 21.22 -10.81
CA GLU A 564 4.83 20.67 -10.12
C GLU A 564 4.48 20.30 -8.66
N PRO A 565 4.86 19.12 -8.16
CA PRO A 565 4.69 18.73 -6.77
C PRO A 565 5.39 19.67 -5.78
N CYS A 566 4.81 19.79 -4.59
CA CYS A 566 5.54 20.32 -3.45
C CYS A 566 6.69 19.37 -3.05
N THR A 567 7.84 19.91 -2.66
CA THR A 567 9.03 19.11 -2.28
C THR A 567 9.01 18.61 -0.84
N ASN A 568 8.12 19.12 0.00
CA ASN A 568 8.14 18.85 1.44
C ASN A 568 7.68 17.41 1.76
N THR A 569 8.46 16.70 2.59
CA THR A 569 8.19 15.31 3.00
C THR A 569 7.17 15.21 4.14
N ASN A 570 6.77 16.30 4.79
CA ASN A 570 5.70 16.31 5.78
C ASN A 570 4.33 16.58 5.11
N PRO A 571 3.36 15.63 5.16
CA PRO A 571 2.06 15.78 4.50
C PRO A 571 1.26 17.03 4.88
N ASN A 572 1.37 17.47 6.14
CA ASN A 572 0.59 18.58 6.70
C ASN A 572 1.53 19.70 7.19
N HIS A 573 2.56 20.01 6.40
CA HIS A 573 3.55 21.01 6.78
C HIS A 573 3.05 22.46 6.70
N TYR A 574 1.88 22.70 6.13
CA TYR A 574 1.40 24.05 5.88
C TYR A 574 0.90 24.71 7.18
N ASP A 575 1.59 25.78 7.57
CA ASP A 575 1.17 26.81 8.52
C ASP A 575 1.65 28.18 8.00
N GLU A 576 1.37 29.28 8.72
CA GLU A 576 1.79 30.64 8.31
C GLU A 576 3.32 30.78 8.10
N LYS A 577 4.14 29.83 8.59
CA LYS A 577 5.60 29.87 8.52
C LYS A 577 6.18 29.00 7.39
N ILE A 578 5.49 27.93 6.97
CA ILE A 578 6.01 26.99 5.96
C ILE A 578 5.01 26.82 4.80
N ARG A 579 5.23 27.57 3.73
CA ARG A 579 4.41 27.52 2.50
C ARG A 579 4.84 26.39 1.56
N HIS A 580 3.93 25.98 0.67
CA HIS A 580 4.24 25.03 -0.39
C HIS A 580 5.21 25.65 -1.40
N GLN A 581 6.26 24.89 -1.73
CA GLN A 581 7.30 25.25 -2.68
C GLN A 581 7.64 24.04 -3.56
N CYS A 582 8.15 24.32 -4.76
CA CYS A 582 8.52 23.34 -5.77
C CYS A 582 10.04 23.23 -5.90
N LEU A 583 10.55 22.10 -6.38
CA LEU A 583 11.98 21.94 -6.68
C LEU A 583 12.39 22.86 -7.84
N GLN A 584 11.51 22.92 -8.84
CA GLN A 584 11.65 23.73 -10.04
C GLN A 584 10.25 23.92 -10.63
N HIS A 585 9.95 25.07 -11.23
CA HIS A 585 8.67 25.22 -11.92
C HIS A 585 8.73 24.66 -13.34
N ARG A 586 7.60 24.15 -13.85
CA ARG A 586 7.44 23.75 -15.26
C ARG A 586 6.96 24.92 -16.11
N VAL A 587 7.18 24.81 -17.42
CA VAL A 587 6.51 25.67 -18.40
C VAL A 587 5.00 25.46 -18.27
N GLN A 588 4.23 26.53 -18.05
CA GLN A 588 2.79 26.44 -17.78
C GLN A 588 1.99 25.80 -18.93
N GLY A 589 2.46 25.89 -20.18
CA GLY A 589 1.83 25.23 -21.32
C GLY A 589 1.77 23.71 -21.23
N LEU A 590 2.68 23.07 -20.47
CA LEU A 590 2.68 21.62 -20.30
C LEU A 590 1.43 21.12 -19.53
N SER A 591 0.90 21.94 -18.61
CA SER A 591 -0.37 21.67 -17.91
C SER A 591 -1.60 22.14 -18.69
N GLY A 592 -1.44 22.54 -19.97
CA GLY A 592 -2.53 22.99 -20.83
C GLY A 592 -2.90 24.47 -20.68
N ARG A 593 -2.14 25.24 -19.89
CA ARG A 593 -2.37 26.69 -19.77
C ARG A 593 -2.07 27.39 -21.10
N HIS A 594 -2.98 28.27 -21.50
CA HIS A 594 -2.92 28.94 -22.79
C HIS A 594 -3.38 30.40 -22.67
N TRP A 595 -2.99 31.21 -23.64
CA TRP A 595 -3.49 32.56 -23.79
C TRP A 595 -4.94 32.53 -24.25
N VAL A 596 -5.81 33.26 -23.55
CA VAL A 596 -7.25 33.34 -23.84
C VAL A 596 -7.50 33.91 -25.24
N THR A 597 -6.72 34.91 -25.65
CA THR A 597 -6.91 35.61 -26.92
C THR A 597 -6.42 34.79 -28.11
N SER A 598 -5.19 34.26 -28.04
CA SER A 598 -4.59 33.55 -29.16
C SER A 598 -4.88 32.05 -29.16
N GLN A 599 -5.44 31.51 -28.08
CA GLN A 599 -5.62 30.06 -27.86
C GLN A 599 -4.31 29.26 -27.99
N LYS A 600 -3.16 29.90 -27.75
CA LYS A 600 -1.84 29.26 -27.83
C LYS A 600 -1.31 28.90 -26.44
N LEU A 601 -0.68 27.74 -26.29
CA LEU A 601 -0.05 27.28 -25.06
C LEU A 601 1.07 28.24 -24.60
N ILE A 602 1.14 28.47 -23.29
CA ILE A 602 2.02 29.47 -22.67
C ILE A 602 3.45 28.92 -22.51
N LEU A 603 4.46 29.70 -22.93
CA LEU A 603 5.89 29.39 -22.71
C LEU A 603 6.51 30.11 -21.50
N LYS A 604 5.70 30.38 -20.46
CA LYS A 604 6.14 31.05 -19.23
C LYS A 604 6.25 30.09 -18.07
N PHE A 605 7.27 30.28 -17.24
CA PHE A 605 7.40 29.65 -15.94
C PHE A 605 6.66 30.46 -14.88
N CYS A 606 6.40 29.86 -13.72
CA CYS A 606 5.72 30.55 -12.62
C CYS A 606 6.62 31.63 -11.98
N ASN A 607 7.88 31.29 -11.71
CA ASN A 607 8.86 32.17 -11.08
C ASN A 607 9.20 33.39 -11.96
N THR A 608 9.38 33.19 -13.27
CA THR A 608 9.58 34.30 -14.21
C THR A 608 8.31 35.13 -14.39
N GLY A 609 7.14 34.48 -14.41
CA GLY A 609 5.85 35.15 -14.60
C GLY A 609 5.48 36.13 -13.47
N ILE A 610 5.95 35.92 -12.25
CA ILE A 610 5.71 36.85 -11.12
C ILE A 610 6.40 38.18 -11.33
N GLN A 611 7.54 38.19 -11.99
CA GLN A 611 8.32 39.40 -12.22
C GLN A 611 7.77 40.27 -13.35
N GLU A 612 6.80 39.76 -14.11
CA GLU A 612 6.20 40.45 -15.24
C GLU A 612 4.92 41.21 -14.84
N ASN A 613 5.01 42.54 -14.80
CA ASN A 613 3.91 43.43 -14.39
C ASN A 613 2.60 43.26 -15.18
N ASP A 614 2.72 42.89 -16.46
CA ASP A 614 1.58 42.78 -17.39
C ASP A 614 1.12 41.32 -17.58
N PHE A 615 1.78 40.35 -16.92
CA PHE A 615 1.34 38.98 -16.98
C PHE A 615 0.12 38.78 -16.07
N THR A 616 -0.99 38.35 -16.66
CA THR A 616 -2.26 38.15 -15.95
C THR A 616 -2.79 36.75 -16.13
N PHE A 617 -3.54 36.25 -15.16
CA PHE A 617 -4.33 35.04 -15.28
C PHE A 617 -5.81 35.35 -15.01
N LEU A 618 -6.69 34.49 -15.54
CA LEU A 618 -8.14 34.64 -15.35
C LEU A 618 -8.60 33.98 -14.07
N VAL A 619 -9.49 34.70 -13.39
CA VAL A 619 -10.16 34.33 -12.16
C VAL A 619 -11.65 34.52 -12.41
N LYS A 620 -12.34 33.42 -12.76
CA LYS A 620 -13.68 33.48 -13.39
C LYS A 620 -13.62 34.35 -14.66
N GLU A 621 -14.24 35.52 -14.63
CA GLU A 621 -14.27 36.47 -15.75
C GLU A 621 -13.29 37.64 -15.58
N ASN A 622 -12.63 37.75 -14.42
CA ASN A 622 -11.75 38.88 -14.11
C ASN A 622 -10.27 38.54 -14.39
N ARG A 623 -9.53 39.51 -14.93
CA ARG A 623 -8.07 39.43 -15.06
C ARG A 623 -7.41 39.87 -13.76
N MET A 624 -6.55 39.01 -13.23
CA MET A 624 -5.72 39.29 -12.07
C MET A 624 -4.25 39.30 -12.48
N LYS A 625 -3.46 40.21 -11.92
CA LYS A 625 -2.01 40.22 -12.12
C LYS A 625 -1.40 38.95 -11.51
N PHE A 626 -0.49 38.32 -12.23
CA PHE A 626 0.12 37.06 -11.81
C PHE A 626 0.90 37.20 -10.49
N GLN A 627 1.54 38.35 -10.28
CA GLN A 627 2.22 38.68 -9.02
C GLN A 627 1.29 38.65 -7.78
N ASN A 628 -0.03 38.81 -7.97
CA ASN A 628 -1.03 38.79 -6.89
C ASN A 628 -1.60 37.38 -6.66
N TYR A 629 -0.97 36.32 -7.16
CA TYR A 629 -1.48 34.95 -7.02
C TYR A 629 -1.77 34.54 -5.56
N GLN A 630 -1.07 35.12 -4.60
CA GLN A 630 -1.21 34.83 -3.17
C GLN A 630 -2.55 35.26 -2.59
N ASP A 631 -3.28 36.18 -3.26
CA ASP A 631 -4.65 36.52 -2.90
C ASP A 631 -5.60 35.31 -3.04
N LEU A 632 -5.20 34.34 -3.86
CA LEU A 632 -5.97 33.12 -4.14
C LEU A 632 -5.32 31.84 -3.62
N PHE A 633 -4.00 31.84 -3.55
CA PHE A 633 -3.18 30.72 -3.12
C PHE A 633 -2.19 31.17 -2.04
N PRO A 634 -2.67 31.67 -0.88
CA PRO A 634 -1.81 32.17 0.18
C PRO A 634 -0.85 31.11 0.73
N GLU A 635 -1.21 29.83 0.54
CA GLU A 635 -0.43 28.67 0.94
C GLU A 635 0.79 28.39 0.06
N TRP A 636 0.91 29.06 -1.09
CA TRP A 636 2.01 28.87 -2.03
C TRP A 636 3.04 29.99 -1.96
N TYR A 637 4.31 29.61 -2.02
CA TYR A 637 5.41 30.51 -2.29
C TYR A 637 6.12 30.08 -3.56
N ILE A 638 6.08 30.97 -4.54
CA ILE A 638 6.79 30.87 -5.81
C ILE A 638 7.89 31.93 -5.73
N GLU A 639 9.14 31.47 -5.69
CA GLU A 639 10.30 32.35 -5.60
C GLU A 639 10.44 33.16 -6.91
N PRO A 640 10.57 34.49 -6.86
CA PRO A 640 10.67 35.32 -8.05
C PRO A 640 12.10 35.30 -8.61
N THR A 641 12.52 34.19 -9.22
CA THR A 641 13.82 34.07 -9.91
C THR A 641 13.66 34.08 -11.43
N MET A 642 14.74 34.42 -12.14
CA MET A 642 14.79 34.35 -13.61
C MET A 642 15.18 32.96 -14.13
N ASP A 643 15.36 31.99 -13.23
CA ASP A 643 15.84 30.66 -13.58
C ASP A 643 14.79 29.90 -14.40
N THR A 644 15.26 29.12 -15.37
CA THR A 644 14.38 28.27 -16.17
C THR A 644 14.88 26.85 -16.12
N SER A 645 13.95 25.90 -15.97
CA SER A 645 14.31 24.48 -15.95
C SER A 645 14.68 24.02 -17.34
N LYS A 646 15.99 23.74 -17.56
CA LYS A 646 16.48 23.16 -18.83
C LYS A 646 15.78 21.84 -19.14
N TYR A 647 15.55 21.00 -18.12
CA TYR A 647 14.79 19.76 -18.25
C TYR A 647 13.39 19.97 -18.84
N TRP A 648 12.59 20.88 -18.26
CA TRP A 648 11.23 21.10 -18.74
C TRP A 648 11.18 21.80 -20.10
N ILE A 649 12.19 22.61 -20.44
CA ILE A 649 12.34 23.18 -21.79
C ILE A 649 12.63 22.08 -22.82
N TRP A 650 13.61 21.22 -22.52
CA TRP A 650 13.97 20.10 -23.39
C TRP A 650 12.77 19.18 -23.62
N LEU A 651 12.07 18.79 -22.55
CA LEU A 651 10.90 17.91 -22.63
C LEU A 651 9.77 18.53 -23.47
N LEU A 652 9.54 19.85 -23.33
CA LEU A 652 8.60 20.58 -24.17
C LEU A 652 9.00 20.54 -25.65
N CYS A 653 10.27 20.80 -25.95
CA CYS A 653 10.76 20.82 -27.33
C CYS A 653 10.69 19.42 -27.97
N HIS A 654 10.99 18.39 -27.19
CA HIS A 654 10.96 17.00 -27.63
C HIS A 654 9.54 16.53 -27.97
N PHE A 655 8.57 16.78 -27.09
CA PHE A 655 7.17 16.32 -27.25
C PHE A 655 6.21 17.41 -27.71
N LYS A 656 6.70 18.39 -28.46
CA LYS A 656 5.91 19.57 -28.83
C LYS A 656 4.59 19.16 -29.52
N GLN A 657 4.67 18.32 -30.54
CA GLN A 657 3.49 17.97 -31.36
C GLN A 657 2.47 17.17 -30.56
N GLU A 658 2.94 16.31 -29.67
CA GLU A 658 2.13 15.48 -28.79
C GLU A 658 1.40 16.34 -27.77
N PHE A 659 2.06 17.31 -27.14
CA PHE A 659 1.39 18.30 -26.28
C PHE A 659 0.38 19.15 -27.05
N GLU A 660 0.72 19.60 -28.25
CA GLU A 660 -0.20 20.40 -29.07
C GLU A 660 -1.46 19.61 -29.45
N THR A 661 -1.27 18.34 -29.81
CA THR A 661 -2.36 17.39 -30.11
C THR A 661 -3.19 17.12 -28.87
N ARG A 662 -2.53 16.80 -27.75
CA ARG A 662 -3.18 16.41 -26.49
C ARG A 662 -4.04 17.53 -25.89
N HIS A 663 -3.59 18.78 -26.03
CA HIS A 663 -4.30 19.95 -25.51
C HIS A 663 -5.18 20.64 -26.55
N GLY A 664 -5.15 20.18 -27.81
CA GLY A 664 -5.86 20.78 -28.95
C GLY A 664 -5.43 22.23 -29.26
N LYS A 665 -4.20 22.62 -28.88
CA LYS A 665 -3.71 24.00 -28.95
C LYS A 665 -2.24 24.05 -29.32
N LYS A 666 -1.86 24.96 -30.22
CA LYS A 666 -0.45 25.16 -30.59
C LYS A 666 0.32 25.96 -29.54
N PHE A 667 1.62 25.74 -29.41
CA PHE A 667 2.47 26.64 -28.63
C PHE A 667 2.64 28.00 -29.33
N VAL A 668 2.99 29.03 -28.55
CA VAL A 668 3.65 30.21 -29.13
C VAL A 668 5.03 29.83 -29.67
N ASP A 669 5.63 30.69 -30.50
CA ASP A 669 6.91 30.36 -31.15
C ASP A 669 8.00 30.14 -30.10
N ILE A 670 8.53 28.92 -30.06
CA ILE A 670 9.55 28.51 -29.11
C ILE A 670 10.87 29.23 -29.46
N PRO A 671 11.51 29.92 -28.51
CA PRO A 671 12.80 30.58 -28.72
C PRO A 671 13.88 29.64 -29.27
N GLU A 672 14.76 30.14 -30.13
CA GLU A 672 15.76 29.28 -30.79
C GLU A 672 16.76 28.68 -29.81
N ASN A 673 17.16 29.42 -28.77
CA ASN A 673 18.02 28.92 -27.70
C ASN A 673 17.37 27.79 -26.89
N TRP A 674 16.04 27.73 -26.79
CA TRP A 674 15.35 26.62 -26.12
C TRP A 674 15.42 25.32 -26.93
N LYS A 675 15.35 25.43 -28.27
CA LYS A 675 15.46 24.27 -29.17
C LYS A 675 16.85 23.67 -29.21
N GLN A 676 17.86 24.43 -28.78
CA GLN A 676 19.26 24.00 -28.75
C GLN A 676 19.63 23.23 -27.48
N ILE A 677 18.78 23.24 -26.44
CA ILE A 677 19.04 22.50 -25.20
C ILE A 677 19.04 21.01 -25.50
N THR A 678 20.15 20.36 -25.19
CA THR A 678 20.35 18.92 -25.38
C THR A 678 19.78 18.11 -24.20
N GLU A 679 19.60 16.81 -24.42
CA GLU A 679 19.19 15.88 -23.36
C GLU A 679 20.23 15.82 -22.23
N ASP A 680 21.52 15.84 -22.58
CA ASP A 680 22.61 15.83 -21.59
C ASP A 680 22.58 17.09 -20.71
N GLU A 681 22.46 18.29 -21.31
CA GLU A 681 22.31 19.53 -20.55
C GLU A 681 21.04 19.56 -19.68
N ALA A 682 19.96 18.95 -20.15
CA ALA A 682 18.72 18.81 -19.39
C ALA A 682 18.90 17.88 -18.17
N LEU A 683 19.59 16.76 -18.33
CA LEU A 683 19.88 15.83 -17.23
C LEU A 683 20.89 16.39 -16.24
N GLU A 684 21.96 17.05 -16.70
CA GLU A 684 22.94 17.74 -15.85
C GLU A 684 22.28 18.81 -14.97
N SER A 685 21.31 19.55 -15.52
CA SER A 685 20.58 20.58 -14.76
C SER A 685 19.80 20.03 -13.55
N LEU A 686 19.47 18.73 -13.55
CA LEU A 686 18.81 18.10 -12.40
C LEU A 686 19.78 17.89 -11.24
N GLU A 687 21.08 17.73 -11.49
CA GLU A 687 22.11 17.56 -10.45
C GLU A 687 22.50 18.91 -9.83
N GLU A 688 22.61 19.97 -10.64
CA GLU A 688 22.98 21.32 -10.21
C GLU A 688 22.01 21.94 -9.17
N THR A 689 20.78 21.42 -9.09
CA THR A 689 19.76 21.89 -8.12
C THR A 689 20.02 21.44 -6.67
N ASP A 690 21.07 20.65 -6.39
CA ASP A 690 21.39 20.19 -5.03
C ASP A 690 21.89 21.31 -4.08
N ASP A 691 22.53 22.35 -4.61
CA ASP A 691 23.15 23.41 -3.78
C ASP A 691 22.14 24.32 -3.06
N PHE A 692 20.90 24.41 -3.53
CA PHE A 692 19.86 25.24 -2.89
C PHE A 692 18.99 24.50 -1.86
N SER A 693 19.10 23.17 -1.76
CA SER A 693 18.26 22.34 -0.88
C SER A 693 18.99 21.78 0.34
N SER A 694 20.29 22.09 0.49
CA SER A 694 21.12 21.70 1.63
C SER A 694 20.84 22.51 2.92
N GLY A 695 20.05 23.58 2.82
CA GLY A 695 19.51 24.29 3.97
C GLY A 695 18.07 23.88 4.25
N CYS A 696 17.82 23.16 5.35
CA CYS A 696 16.68 23.58 6.17
C CYS A 696 16.87 25.08 6.42
N PHE A 697 16.15 25.93 5.68
CA PHE A 697 16.26 27.38 5.89
C PHE A 697 15.97 27.68 7.36
N PRO A 698 16.82 28.44 8.06
CA PRO A 698 16.54 28.87 9.42
C PRO A 698 15.24 29.68 9.40
N SER A 699 14.40 29.45 10.41
CA SER A 699 13.28 30.32 10.75
C SER A 699 13.63 31.78 10.53
N PHE A 700 12.96 32.45 9.59
CA PHE A 700 13.09 33.89 9.40
C PHE A 700 12.52 34.61 10.63
N THR A 701 13.38 34.92 11.59
CA THR A 701 13.20 36.02 12.54
C THR A 701 14.06 37.18 12.06
N GLY A 702 13.45 38.24 11.53
CA GLY A 702 14.23 39.38 11.02
C GLY A 702 13.38 40.50 10.42
N ASN A 703 13.06 41.46 11.29
CA ASN A 703 12.56 42.80 10.99
C ASN A 703 13.07 43.42 9.67
N HIS A 704 12.14 43.88 8.82
CA HIS A 704 12.07 45.25 8.31
C HIS A 704 11.02 45.36 7.19
N MET A 705 9.87 45.98 7.47
CA MET A 705 9.33 47.07 6.64
C MET A 705 8.22 47.81 7.40
N LYS A 706 8.43 49.11 7.59
CA LYS A 706 7.48 50.09 8.12
C LYS A 706 6.57 50.59 6.99
N GLY A 707 5.31 50.83 7.32
CA GLY A 707 4.33 51.63 6.55
C GLY A 707 3.37 50.76 5.74
N GLU A 708 2.05 50.86 5.83
CA GLU A 708 1.13 51.80 6.48
C GLU A 708 -0.09 51.01 7.01
N TYR A 709 -0.62 51.44 8.14
CA TYR A 709 -1.81 50.87 8.77
C TYR A 709 -3.05 51.17 7.91
N ILE A 710 -3.72 50.12 7.42
CA ILE A 710 -5.16 50.13 7.19
C ILE A 710 -5.76 49.07 8.14
N SER A 711 -6.76 49.46 8.90
CA SER A 711 -7.28 48.73 10.06
C SER A 711 -7.94 47.40 9.69
N ASN A 712 -7.59 46.35 10.45
CA ASN A 712 -8.14 44.99 10.38
C ASN A 712 -9.64 44.85 10.76
N ALA A 713 -10.42 45.94 10.73
CA ALA A 713 -11.82 45.94 11.14
C ALA A 713 -12.82 45.85 9.97
N GLU A 714 -12.41 46.05 8.71
CA GLU A 714 -13.33 46.04 7.57
C GLU A 714 -13.31 44.75 6.72
N LEU A 715 -12.36 43.83 6.93
CA LEU A 715 -12.28 42.55 6.20
C LEU A 715 -13.01 41.38 6.89
N PHE A 716 -13.34 41.50 8.18
CA PHE A 716 -14.07 40.48 8.93
C PHE A 716 -15.61 40.50 8.69
N GLY A 717 -16.13 41.48 7.95
CA GLY A 717 -17.57 41.67 7.72
C GLY A 717 -18.16 41.03 6.45
N ARG A 718 -17.40 40.31 5.61
CA ARG A 718 -17.89 39.82 4.30
C ARG A 718 -17.69 38.34 3.98
N THR A 719 -17.46 37.48 4.98
CA THR A 719 -17.33 36.01 4.78
C THR A 719 -18.22 35.17 5.69
N GLN A 720 -19.37 35.72 6.13
CA GLN A 720 -20.48 34.93 6.64
C GLN A 720 -21.75 35.17 5.82
N GLN A 721 -21.84 34.46 4.70
CA GLN A 721 -23.09 33.96 4.14
C GLN A 721 -22.72 32.95 3.05
N ILE A 722 -22.86 31.67 3.37
CA ILE A 722 -23.22 30.51 2.53
C ILE A 722 -22.91 29.29 3.39
N TRP A 723 -23.89 28.90 4.20
CA TRP A 723 -24.22 27.55 4.66
C TRP A 723 -25.64 27.61 5.21
N ILE A 724 -26.62 27.71 4.31
CA ILE A 724 -27.87 26.94 4.29
C ILE A 724 -28.08 26.52 2.84
#